data_AF-A0A3N1AVR9-F1
#
_entry.id   AF-A0A3N1AVR9-F1
#
_cell.length_a   1.000
_cell.length_b   1.000
_cell.length_c   1.000
_cell.angle_alpha   90.00
_cell.angle_beta   90.00
_cell.angle_gamma   90.00
#
_symmetry.space_group_name_H-M   'P 1'
#
loop_
_entity.id
_entity.type
_entity.pdbx_description
1 polymer ?
#
loop_
_entity_poly.entity_id
_entity_poly.type
_entity_poly.pdbx_seq_one_letter_code
_entity_poly.pdbx_strand_id
1 'polypeptide(L)'
;MRLLVHITGEADLLLRSDGPTPKTVRADRVRDRRRQLTAAAAGPTGPSAARRLLTDGTWEDDHPRTAAPSPLLGALTRLTETSDLDVMLIGTQQQPPDDLDTAPIAQTLAEVLHTAVGEAATVHATTAATIKGLAEADVIRAVAAHLDRSPRYTAAMVTWGSGSTTLAMGVLTALSQAGLPWRLINTSGRNAYEIVDPLDGLDRDPVAGVLVRWRMFPALADLARADPPMVQLTDDGHDLVRRAAERHDRGFTAYDTESLRAVLADAVVRRDGTASLAVRRYVVSRYEELLRHDQIDYSWAEDLLHKYEDGRRSLGVKLGVVAHSRHDDPMICASVDLPSYRWLYGSEVASLQNIGKGSHNLRPPTACDATFIGDYLTQFAVDVDGWSDAGLPQPPVAPADTVLAVWQAGVPRGGGTEKSVGDQLSSGIPVAVRDFLGMHENRLRAVILAVDDGRGSHDVATADAESITKITHHVTGSARGESWVEPITLADIDEAAIERAVEARLTRETGALLLIPTGHKPVVLALIRAMRLIGARHGIPLFVRENAAPVGPDGYRNVHLWPAITGGDLPLLIAAERALRSLELDVAWRLLAASAIGGNVTDQARRLADAFASRQPPDGRRHTPPSATDASWTKGLAVQRLELVHAALDEATTQAARIRLLVLAADALEASIAATNPKDNKGGTYRKFREDLRDNKIKDRDMAQAWPAHILLLLNRARDRAPITHGTETTADAVTAEAADAHAQERELSTADAALLPRTLPELLRQSVEAAAALGGLGKAGQTDSLLHRHRQLHGEVSGCIRSRPQPTR
;
A
#
# COMPACT_ATOMS: atom_id res chain seq x y z
N MET A 1 -5.47 -27.59 -13.43
CA MET A 1 -4.71 -28.43 -12.46
C MET A 1 -4.60 -27.69 -11.15
N ARG A 2 -4.65 -28.41 -10.02
CA ARG A 2 -4.43 -27.86 -8.67
C ARG A 2 -3.10 -28.35 -8.12
N LEU A 3 -2.50 -27.57 -7.22
CA LEU A 3 -1.26 -27.95 -6.54
C LEU A 3 -1.54 -28.25 -5.07
N LEU A 4 -1.09 -29.38 -4.52
CA LEU A 4 -0.96 -29.60 -3.09
C LEU A 4 0.49 -29.39 -2.69
N VAL A 5 0.77 -28.43 -1.81
CA VAL A 5 2.08 -28.27 -1.19
C VAL A 5 2.03 -28.84 0.23
N HIS A 6 2.84 -29.86 0.49
CA HIS A 6 2.92 -30.52 1.78
C HIS A 6 4.29 -30.33 2.40
N ILE A 7 4.32 -29.96 3.68
CA ILE A 7 5.57 -29.79 4.44
C ILE A 7 5.82 -31.06 5.22
N THR A 8 6.87 -31.76 4.80
CA THR A 8 7.17 -33.09 5.30
C THR A 8 7.77 -33.03 6.70
N GLY A 9 7.34 -33.95 7.56
CA GLY A 9 7.92 -34.12 8.89
C GLY A 9 7.82 -35.56 9.39
N GLU A 10 8.29 -35.78 10.62
CA GLU A 10 8.26 -37.11 11.26
C GLU A 10 6.83 -37.67 11.40
N ALA A 11 5.84 -36.80 11.57
CA ALA A 11 4.43 -37.18 11.65
C ALA A 11 3.92 -37.89 10.37
N ASP A 12 4.54 -37.66 9.22
CA ASP A 12 4.21 -38.37 7.98
C ASP A 12 4.57 -39.85 8.02
N LEU A 13 5.51 -40.22 8.89
CA LEU A 13 5.85 -41.60 9.21
C LEU A 13 5.09 -42.10 10.45
N LEU A 14 4.06 -41.38 10.89
CA LEU A 14 3.30 -41.61 12.13
C LEU A 14 4.15 -41.58 13.41
N LEU A 15 5.26 -40.82 13.41
CA LEU A 15 6.15 -40.67 14.56
C LEU A 15 5.81 -39.39 15.33
N ARG A 16 5.81 -39.47 16.66
CA ARG A 16 5.69 -38.30 17.53
C ARG A 16 7.00 -37.52 17.56
N SER A 17 6.90 -36.24 17.23
CA SER A 17 8.03 -35.29 17.26
C SER A 17 8.23 -34.68 18.66
N ASP A 18 7.22 -34.79 19.52
CA ASP A 18 7.12 -34.23 20.85
C ASP A 18 7.41 -35.28 21.94
N GLY A 19 8.49 -35.07 22.69
CA GLY A 19 8.83 -35.88 23.84
C GLY A 19 10.33 -35.83 24.19
N PRO A 20 10.73 -36.33 25.38
CA PRO A 20 12.11 -36.35 25.86
C PRO A 20 13.00 -37.38 25.12
N THR A 21 12.58 -37.87 23.96
CA THR A 21 13.30 -38.91 23.23
C THR A 21 14.62 -38.33 22.69
N PRO A 22 15.77 -38.97 22.96
CA PRO A 22 17.05 -38.52 22.43
C PRO A 22 17.03 -38.40 20.90
N LYS A 23 17.71 -37.38 20.38
CA LYS A 23 17.79 -37.09 18.94
C LYS A 23 18.22 -38.30 18.10
N THR A 24 19.22 -39.04 18.57
CA THR A 24 19.75 -40.24 17.89
C THR A 24 18.69 -41.34 17.77
N VAL A 25 17.93 -41.60 18.83
CA VAL A 25 16.85 -42.58 18.84
C VAL A 25 15.73 -42.16 17.87
N ARG A 26 15.40 -40.86 17.81
CA ARG A 26 14.43 -40.36 16.83
C ARG A 26 14.90 -40.57 15.40
N ALA A 27 16.17 -40.29 15.12
CA ALA A 27 16.75 -40.48 13.80
C ALA A 27 16.74 -41.95 13.35
N ASP A 28 17.08 -42.88 14.24
CA ASP A 28 17.02 -44.32 13.93
C ASP A 28 15.60 -44.76 13.59
N ARG A 29 14.59 -44.31 14.36
CA ARG A 29 13.18 -44.58 14.07
C ARG A 29 12.73 -44.04 12.72
N VAL A 30 13.14 -42.82 12.37
CA VAL A 30 12.86 -42.23 11.05
C VAL A 30 13.49 -43.09 9.95
N ARG A 31 14.74 -43.53 10.13
CA ARG A 31 15.44 -44.37 9.16
C ARG A 31 14.76 -45.71 8.96
N ASP A 32 14.33 -46.36 10.05
CA ASP A 32 13.69 -47.67 10.01
C ASP A 32 12.29 -47.61 9.38
N ARG A 33 11.44 -46.64 9.74
CA ARG A 33 10.13 -46.48 9.10
C ARG A 33 10.24 -46.12 7.62
N ARG A 34 11.26 -45.33 7.22
CA ARG A 34 11.52 -45.10 5.79
C ARG A 34 11.89 -46.40 5.06
N ARG A 35 12.77 -47.24 5.63
CA ARG A 35 13.13 -48.53 5.04
C ARG A 35 11.92 -49.45 4.89
N GLN A 36 11.08 -49.56 5.93
CA GLN A 36 9.84 -50.35 5.88
C GLN A 36 8.91 -49.83 4.79
N LEU A 37 8.75 -48.50 4.67
CA LEU A 37 7.89 -47.90 3.65
C LEU A 37 8.41 -48.16 2.23
N THR A 38 9.71 -48.00 1.98
CA THR A 38 10.33 -48.32 0.68
C THR A 38 10.20 -49.80 0.35
N ALA A 39 10.42 -50.69 1.33
CA ALA A 39 10.28 -52.13 1.14
C ALA A 39 8.84 -52.53 0.82
N ALA A 40 7.85 -51.93 1.51
CA ALA A 40 6.43 -52.16 1.24
C ALA A 40 6.03 -51.69 -0.18
N ALA A 41 6.52 -50.53 -0.61
CA ALA A 41 6.26 -49.99 -1.95
C ALA A 41 6.90 -50.85 -3.06
N ALA A 42 8.05 -51.47 -2.80
CA ALA A 42 8.74 -52.37 -3.73
C ALA A 42 8.19 -53.83 -3.70
N GLY A 43 7.35 -54.16 -2.72
CA GLY A 43 6.80 -55.51 -2.54
C GLY A 43 5.69 -55.89 -3.55
N PRO A 44 5.21 -57.14 -3.54
CA PRO A 44 4.23 -57.65 -4.51
C PRO A 44 2.84 -57.00 -4.37
N THR A 45 2.48 -56.51 -3.18
CA THR A 45 1.28 -55.69 -2.94
C THR A 45 1.51 -54.20 -3.20
N GLY A 46 2.76 -53.82 -3.49
CA GLY A 46 3.20 -52.52 -3.97
C GLY A 46 2.60 -51.30 -3.24
N PRO A 47 2.08 -50.31 -3.99
CA PRO A 47 1.50 -49.08 -3.45
C PRO A 47 0.42 -49.31 -2.38
N SER A 48 -0.37 -50.37 -2.51
CA SER A 48 -1.44 -50.71 -1.57
C SER A 48 -0.93 -51.14 -0.19
N ALA A 49 0.29 -51.67 -0.07
CA ALA A 49 0.92 -51.96 1.22
C ALA A 49 1.52 -50.70 1.86
N ALA A 50 2.22 -49.87 1.06
CA ALA A 50 2.74 -48.60 1.53
C ALA A 50 1.62 -47.66 2.02
N ARG A 51 0.48 -47.63 1.30
CA ARG A 51 -0.71 -46.88 1.73
C ARG A 51 -1.27 -47.38 3.06
N ARG A 52 -1.32 -48.69 3.31
CA ARG A 52 -1.77 -49.26 4.59
C ARG A 52 -0.86 -48.87 5.76
N LEU A 53 0.47 -48.86 5.58
CA LEU A 53 1.39 -48.37 6.61
C LEU A 53 1.09 -46.92 7.02
N LEU A 54 0.75 -46.06 6.05
CA LEU A 54 0.46 -44.65 6.29
C LEU A 54 -0.98 -44.39 6.74
N THR A 55 -1.93 -45.28 6.45
CA THR A 55 -3.38 -45.09 6.73
C THR A 55 -3.82 -45.80 8.00
N ASP A 56 -3.33 -47.03 8.21
CA ASP A 56 -3.73 -47.90 9.31
C ASP A 56 -2.63 -47.99 10.38
N GLY A 57 -1.44 -47.47 10.07
CA GLY A 57 -0.30 -47.45 10.96
C GLY A 57 0.26 -48.84 11.27
N THR A 58 0.12 -49.82 10.37
CA THR A 58 0.56 -51.23 10.56
C THR A 58 2.08 -51.42 10.48
N TRP A 59 2.85 -50.55 11.12
CA TRP A 59 4.31 -50.64 11.20
C TRP A 59 4.76 -51.85 12.00
N GLU A 60 5.92 -52.42 11.64
CA GLU A 60 6.52 -53.59 12.30
C GLU A 60 7.20 -53.23 13.64
N ASP A 61 7.09 -51.97 14.08
CA ASP A 61 7.65 -51.48 15.34
C ASP A 61 6.58 -51.23 16.43
N ASP A 62 7.02 -51.32 17.68
CA ASP A 62 6.21 -51.06 18.88
C ASP A 62 6.26 -49.58 19.33
N HIS A 63 6.69 -48.65 18.46
CA HIS A 63 6.86 -47.27 18.88
C HIS A 63 5.53 -46.52 19.02
N PRO A 64 5.42 -45.57 19.97
CA PRO A 64 4.25 -44.72 20.10
C PRO A 64 3.93 -44.02 18.77
N ARG A 65 2.68 -44.16 18.33
CA ARG A 65 2.21 -43.65 17.03
C ARG A 65 1.46 -42.32 17.23
N THR A 66 1.57 -41.42 16.26
CA THR A 66 0.56 -40.35 16.10
C THR A 66 -0.74 -40.97 15.60
N ALA A 67 -1.85 -40.24 15.69
CA ALA A 67 -3.09 -40.69 15.08
C ALA A 67 -2.89 -40.92 13.57
N ALA A 68 -3.42 -42.04 13.07
CA ALA A 68 -3.51 -42.33 11.66
C ALA A 68 -4.82 -41.73 11.08
N PRO A 69 -4.90 -41.41 9.77
CA PRO A 69 -3.86 -41.56 8.75
C PRO A 69 -2.73 -40.54 8.90
N SER A 70 -1.63 -40.71 8.16
CA SER A 70 -0.54 -39.73 8.13
C SER A 70 -1.03 -38.40 7.54
N PRO A 71 -0.45 -37.24 7.95
CA PRO A 71 -0.87 -35.93 7.49
C PRO A 71 -1.05 -35.81 5.96
N LEU A 72 -0.05 -36.27 5.19
CA LEU A 72 -0.11 -36.26 3.72
C LEU A 72 -1.25 -37.14 3.18
N LEU A 73 -1.40 -38.38 3.68
CA LEU A 73 -2.41 -39.32 3.16
C LEU A 73 -3.82 -38.92 3.55
N GLY A 74 -4.02 -38.38 4.75
CA GLY A 74 -5.32 -37.83 5.15
C GLY A 74 -5.70 -36.61 4.31
N ALA A 75 -4.74 -35.71 4.03
CA ALA A 75 -4.97 -34.57 3.13
C ALA A 75 -5.32 -35.04 1.70
N LEU A 76 -4.57 -36.00 1.15
CA LEU A 76 -4.86 -36.57 -0.17
C LEU A 76 -6.23 -37.25 -0.20
N THR A 77 -6.58 -38.01 0.84
CA THR A 77 -7.89 -38.67 0.96
C THR A 77 -9.02 -37.64 0.93
N ARG A 78 -8.86 -36.51 1.63
CA ARG A 78 -9.84 -35.43 1.60
C ARG A 78 -10.04 -34.82 0.20
N LEU A 79 -8.99 -34.84 -0.62
CA LEU A 79 -8.98 -34.26 -1.97
C LEU A 79 -9.40 -35.24 -3.09
N THR A 80 -9.72 -36.49 -2.77
CA THR A 80 -9.97 -37.59 -3.74
C THR A 80 -11.13 -37.36 -4.72
N GLU A 81 -11.97 -36.34 -4.52
CA GLU A 81 -13.02 -35.96 -5.48
C GLU A 81 -12.49 -35.10 -6.65
N THR A 82 -11.20 -34.74 -6.66
CA THR A 82 -10.61 -33.82 -7.64
C THR A 82 -9.69 -34.55 -8.62
N SER A 83 -10.02 -34.58 -9.91
CA SER A 83 -9.33 -35.41 -10.92
C SER A 83 -8.02 -34.83 -11.51
N ASP A 84 -7.41 -33.78 -10.95
CA ASP A 84 -6.18 -33.16 -11.50
C ASP A 84 -5.31 -32.46 -10.43
N LEU A 85 -4.58 -33.24 -9.62
CA LEU A 85 -3.73 -32.74 -8.53
C LEU A 85 -2.24 -33.03 -8.76
N ASP A 86 -1.39 -32.01 -8.76
CA ASP A 86 0.06 -32.17 -8.59
C ASP A 86 0.45 -31.98 -7.12
N VAL A 87 1.42 -32.75 -6.64
CA VAL A 87 1.88 -32.73 -5.25
C VAL A 87 3.34 -32.26 -5.18
N MET A 88 3.60 -31.24 -4.37
CA MET A 88 4.94 -30.77 -4.03
C MET A 88 5.24 -31.08 -2.57
N LEU A 89 6.23 -31.92 -2.32
CA LEU A 89 6.68 -32.32 -1.00
C LEU A 89 7.92 -31.52 -0.63
N ILE A 90 7.83 -30.69 0.40
CA ILE A 90 8.93 -29.88 0.89
C ILE A 90 9.61 -30.59 2.05
N GLY A 91 10.92 -30.81 1.93
CA GLY A 91 11.77 -31.33 3.00
C GLY A 91 13.01 -30.47 3.19
N THR A 92 13.53 -30.44 4.41
CA THR A 92 14.68 -29.62 4.80
C THR A 92 15.95 -30.44 4.89
N GLN A 93 17.06 -29.81 4.56
CA GLN A 93 18.41 -30.34 4.74
C GLN A 93 19.29 -29.27 5.41
N GLN A 94 19.84 -29.56 6.58
CA GLN A 94 20.73 -28.64 7.30
C GLN A 94 22.15 -28.64 6.70
N GLN A 95 22.94 -27.62 7.06
CA GLN A 95 24.36 -27.56 6.74
C GLN A 95 25.19 -27.28 8.02
N PRO A 96 25.98 -28.25 8.51
CA PRO A 96 26.14 -29.62 7.99
C PRO A 96 24.84 -30.46 8.08
N PRO A 97 24.70 -31.55 7.29
CA PRO A 97 23.51 -32.41 7.31
C PRO A 97 23.19 -32.92 8.71
N ASP A 98 21.90 -33.02 9.01
CA ASP A 98 21.38 -33.47 10.30
C ASP A 98 20.69 -34.83 10.15
N ASP A 99 20.85 -35.69 11.16
CA ASP A 99 20.18 -37.00 11.17
C ASP A 99 18.64 -36.90 11.20
N LEU A 100 18.09 -35.73 11.58
CA LEU A 100 16.65 -35.41 11.52
C LEU A 100 16.26 -34.55 10.31
N ASP A 101 17.10 -34.47 9.28
CA ASP A 101 16.73 -33.86 8.01
C ASP A 101 15.47 -34.53 7.43
N THR A 102 14.53 -33.72 6.94
CA THR A 102 13.23 -34.19 6.44
C THR A 102 13.21 -34.37 4.92
N ALA A 103 14.21 -33.85 4.20
CA ALA A 103 14.36 -34.08 2.76
C ALA A 103 14.38 -35.59 2.37
N PRO A 104 15.05 -36.48 3.12
CA PRO A 104 14.97 -37.91 2.85
C PRO A 104 13.57 -38.50 3.05
N ILE A 105 12.75 -37.97 3.98
CA ILE A 105 11.35 -38.37 4.15
C ILE A 105 10.54 -37.94 2.92
N ALA A 106 10.69 -36.69 2.49
CA ALA A 106 9.98 -36.13 1.33
C ALA A 106 10.27 -36.94 0.05
N GLN A 107 11.54 -37.30 -0.17
CA GLN A 107 11.97 -38.15 -1.28
C GLN A 107 11.29 -39.53 -1.25
N THR A 108 11.26 -40.17 -0.08
CA THR A 108 10.65 -41.49 0.10
C THR A 108 9.15 -41.44 -0.19
N LEU A 109 8.45 -40.42 0.31
CA LEU A 109 7.03 -40.22 0.07
C LEU A 109 6.74 -39.91 -1.41
N ALA A 110 7.60 -39.16 -2.09
CA ALA A 110 7.45 -38.88 -3.52
C ALA A 110 7.51 -40.15 -4.37
N GLU A 111 8.46 -41.04 -4.07
CA GLU A 111 8.62 -42.33 -4.75
C GLU A 111 7.40 -43.25 -4.52
N VAL A 112 6.89 -43.29 -3.28
CA VAL A 112 5.69 -44.06 -2.93
C VAL A 112 4.46 -43.53 -3.65
N LEU A 113 4.27 -42.21 -3.70
CA LEU A 113 3.14 -41.61 -4.42
C LEU A 113 3.26 -41.83 -5.92
N HIS A 114 4.45 -41.70 -6.50
CA HIS A 114 4.67 -41.89 -7.94
C HIS A 114 4.33 -43.32 -8.38
N THR A 115 4.69 -44.33 -7.58
CA THR A 115 4.33 -45.72 -7.86
C THR A 115 2.83 -45.99 -7.70
N ALA A 116 2.12 -45.22 -6.87
CA ALA A 116 0.67 -45.32 -6.64
C ALA A 116 -0.22 -44.67 -7.72
N VAL A 117 0.33 -43.75 -8.54
CA VAL A 117 -0.42 -43.02 -9.59
C VAL A 117 -1.10 -43.97 -10.59
N GLY A 118 -0.61 -45.21 -10.74
CA GLY A 118 -1.15 -46.20 -11.68
C GLY A 118 -2.47 -46.89 -11.26
N GLU A 119 -2.91 -46.82 -10.00
CA GLU A 119 -4.02 -47.67 -9.50
C GLU A 119 -5.29 -46.91 -9.06
N ALA A 120 -5.24 -45.61 -8.76
CA ALA A 120 -6.41 -44.79 -8.40
C ALA A 120 -6.14 -43.29 -8.66
N ALA A 121 -6.53 -42.81 -9.85
CA ALA A 121 -6.02 -41.58 -10.48
C ALA A 121 -6.60 -40.26 -9.91
N THR A 122 -6.04 -39.78 -8.80
CA THR A 122 -6.25 -38.39 -8.31
C THR A 122 -4.98 -37.54 -8.30
N VAL A 123 -3.79 -38.14 -8.25
CA VAL A 123 -2.49 -37.43 -8.28
C VAL A 123 -1.85 -37.60 -9.66
N HIS A 124 -1.58 -36.50 -10.35
CA HIS A 124 -1.00 -36.47 -11.69
C HIS A 124 0.54 -36.50 -11.64
N ALA A 125 1.16 -35.61 -10.86
CA ALA A 125 2.60 -35.61 -10.65
C ALA A 125 2.96 -35.41 -9.16
N THR A 126 4.16 -35.86 -8.78
CA THR A 126 4.72 -35.62 -7.44
C THR A 126 6.16 -35.15 -7.56
N THR A 127 6.51 -34.07 -6.86
CA THR A 127 7.85 -33.47 -6.85
C THR A 127 8.34 -33.34 -5.42
N ALA A 128 9.56 -33.81 -5.13
CA ALA A 128 10.24 -33.53 -3.87
C ALA A 128 11.16 -32.31 -4.02
N ALA A 129 11.01 -31.32 -3.15
CA ALA A 129 11.83 -30.12 -3.10
C ALA A 129 12.64 -30.07 -1.80
N THR A 130 13.96 -30.06 -1.94
CA THR A 130 14.90 -29.96 -0.81
C THR A 130 15.27 -28.50 -0.55
N ILE A 131 14.99 -28.03 0.67
CA ILE A 131 15.31 -26.67 1.15
C ILE A 131 16.53 -26.74 2.06
N LYS A 132 17.49 -25.84 1.84
CA LYS A 132 18.66 -25.73 2.71
C LYS A 132 18.29 -24.95 3.97
N GLY A 133 18.24 -25.62 5.12
CA GLY A 133 17.85 -25.02 6.39
C GLY A 133 16.36 -24.65 6.48
N LEU A 134 16.05 -23.60 7.25
CA LEU A 134 14.69 -23.16 7.60
C LEU A 134 14.37 -21.74 7.12
N ALA A 135 15.21 -21.13 6.27
CA ALA A 135 15.00 -19.76 5.82
C ALA A 135 13.81 -19.68 4.87
N GLU A 136 12.86 -18.77 5.15
CA GLU A 136 11.68 -18.57 4.31
C GLU A 136 12.04 -18.19 2.87
N ALA A 137 13.09 -17.38 2.68
CA ALA A 137 13.54 -16.93 1.37
C ALA A 137 13.94 -18.10 0.44
N ASP A 138 14.49 -19.19 0.99
CA ASP A 138 14.86 -20.35 0.20
C ASP A 138 13.63 -21.20 -0.17
N VAL A 139 12.63 -21.27 0.71
CA VAL A 139 11.32 -21.87 0.40
C VAL A 139 10.63 -21.08 -0.70
N ILE A 140 10.58 -19.74 -0.58
CA ILE A 140 9.94 -18.87 -1.57
C ILE A 140 10.56 -19.09 -2.94
N ARG A 141 11.90 -19.11 -3.02
CA ARG A 141 12.62 -19.36 -4.27
C ARG A 141 12.32 -20.73 -4.87
N ALA A 142 12.27 -21.77 -4.04
CA ALA A 142 12.00 -23.14 -4.50
C ALA A 142 10.57 -23.30 -5.03
N VAL A 143 9.57 -22.74 -4.33
CA VAL A 143 8.17 -22.79 -4.75
C VAL A 143 7.96 -21.94 -6.00
N ALA A 144 8.49 -20.71 -6.05
CA ALA A 144 8.42 -19.87 -7.25
C ALA A 144 9.02 -20.57 -8.48
N ALA A 145 10.21 -21.17 -8.32
CA ALA A 145 10.85 -21.93 -9.41
C ALA A 145 10.03 -23.15 -9.84
N HIS A 146 9.22 -23.75 -8.97
CA HIS A 146 8.31 -24.84 -9.32
C HIS A 146 7.11 -24.32 -10.13
N LEU A 147 6.50 -23.21 -9.68
CA LEU A 147 5.38 -22.56 -10.34
C LEU A 147 5.76 -22.08 -11.76
N ASP A 148 6.97 -21.55 -11.95
CA ASP A 148 7.46 -21.08 -13.25
C ASP A 148 7.66 -22.21 -14.28
N ARG A 149 7.95 -23.43 -13.81
CA ARG A 149 8.24 -24.60 -14.67
C ARG A 149 7.02 -25.46 -14.97
N SER A 150 5.92 -25.26 -14.26
CA SER A 150 4.73 -26.12 -14.30
C SER A 150 3.62 -25.55 -15.18
N PRO A 151 2.66 -26.37 -15.66
CA PRO A 151 1.42 -25.86 -16.26
C PRO A 151 0.69 -24.90 -15.29
N ARG A 152 -0.12 -23.97 -15.85
CA ARG A 152 -0.85 -22.96 -15.06
C ARG A 152 -1.78 -23.63 -14.05
N TYR A 153 -1.39 -23.62 -12.78
CA TYR A 153 -2.25 -24.00 -11.67
C TYR A 153 -3.38 -22.97 -11.49
N THR A 154 -4.56 -23.45 -11.12
CA THR A 154 -5.73 -22.58 -10.86
C THR A 154 -5.95 -22.31 -9.37
N ALA A 155 -5.46 -23.19 -8.50
CA ALA A 155 -5.47 -23.03 -7.06
C ALA A 155 -4.40 -23.92 -6.40
N ALA A 156 -4.01 -23.59 -5.17
CA ALA A 156 -3.14 -24.39 -4.34
C ALA A 156 -3.78 -24.77 -3.00
N MET A 157 -3.52 -25.98 -2.52
CA MET A 157 -3.80 -26.42 -1.16
C MET A 157 -2.47 -26.50 -0.41
N VAL A 158 -2.43 -26.06 0.84
CA VAL A 158 -1.23 -26.18 1.69
C VAL A 158 -1.59 -26.88 2.97
N THR A 159 -0.85 -27.93 3.33
CA THR A 159 -1.08 -28.61 4.61
C THR A 159 -0.62 -27.74 5.78
N TRP A 160 -1.46 -27.62 6.79
CA TRP A 160 -1.20 -26.84 8.00
C TRP A 160 -1.33 -27.73 9.24
N GLY A 161 -0.21 -27.98 9.93
CA GLY A 161 -0.21 -28.81 11.14
C GLY A 161 1.02 -29.69 11.23
N SER A 162 1.43 -30.31 10.11
CA SER A 162 2.75 -30.94 9.96
C SER A 162 3.86 -29.90 9.74
N GLY A 163 5.12 -30.31 9.92
CA GLY A 163 6.30 -29.52 9.56
C GLY A 163 6.52 -28.23 10.38
N SER A 164 7.35 -27.33 9.85
CA SER A 164 7.66 -26.04 10.47
C SER A 164 6.72 -24.93 9.99
N THR A 165 6.21 -24.10 10.91
CA THR A 165 5.38 -22.92 10.57
C THR A 165 6.14 -21.96 9.66
N THR A 166 7.45 -21.76 9.88
CA THR A 166 8.31 -20.92 9.02
C THR A 166 8.26 -21.37 7.56
N LEU A 167 8.36 -22.67 7.30
CA LEU A 167 8.28 -23.19 5.93
C LEU A 167 6.89 -22.96 5.32
N ALA A 168 5.83 -23.12 6.11
CA ALA A 168 4.46 -22.86 5.67
C ALA A 168 4.28 -21.40 5.27
N MET A 169 4.79 -20.45 6.08
CA MET A 169 4.75 -19.03 5.75
C MET A 169 5.50 -18.73 4.45
N GLY A 170 6.67 -19.34 4.23
CA GLY A 170 7.40 -19.23 2.97
C GLY A 170 6.62 -19.74 1.75
N VAL A 171 5.91 -20.87 1.89
CA VAL A 171 5.01 -21.40 0.84
C VAL A 171 3.88 -20.43 0.55
N LEU A 172 3.15 -19.98 1.58
CA LEU A 172 2.00 -19.09 1.44
C LEU A 172 2.39 -17.75 0.81
N THR A 173 3.57 -17.22 1.17
CA THR A 173 4.14 -16.03 0.52
C THR A 173 4.39 -16.28 -0.97
N ALA A 174 5.03 -17.39 -1.35
CA ALA A 174 5.30 -17.70 -2.75
C ALA A 174 4.02 -17.85 -3.59
N LEU A 175 3.02 -18.56 -3.05
CA LEU A 175 1.72 -18.73 -3.71
C LEU A 175 1.00 -17.39 -3.87
N SER A 176 1.05 -16.54 -2.85
CA SER A 176 0.45 -15.21 -2.89
C SER A 176 1.15 -14.31 -3.90
N GLN A 177 2.48 -14.34 -3.98
CA GLN A 177 3.27 -13.58 -4.97
C GLN A 177 3.01 -14.05 -6.41
N ALA A 178 2.69 -15.33 -6.60
CA ALA A 178 2.31 -15.89 -7.89
C ALA A 178 0.84 -15.60 -8.27
N GLY A 179 0.04 -15.07 -7.35
CA GLY A 179 -1.39 -14.79 -7.56
C GLY A 179 -2.24 -16.04 -7.59
N LEU A 180 -1.75 -17.13 -7.00
CA LEU A 180 -2.47 -18.40 -6.95
C LEU A 180 -3.37 -18.40 -5.71
N PRO A 181 -4.71 -18.47 -5.86
CA PRO A 181 -5.61 -18.64 -4.73
C PRO A 181 -5.22 -19.90 -3.96
N TRP A 182 -5.16 -19.79 -2.63
CA TRP A 182 -4.74 -20.90 -1.79
C TRP A 182 -5.68 -21.15 -0.63
N ARG A 183 -5.80 -22.42 -0.24
CA ARG A 183 -6.51 -22.86 0.97
C ARG A 183 -5.60 -23.72 1.82
N LEU A 184 -5.93 -23.83 3.09
CA LEU A 184 -5.19 -24.63 4.06
C LEU A 184 -5.92 -25.94 4.32
N ILE A 185 -5.19 -27.03 4.48
CA ILE A 185 -5.73 -28.30 4.96
C ILE A 185 -5.16 -28.51 6.35
N ASN A 186 -6.00 -28.38 7.38
CA ASN A 186 -5.54 -28.66 8.74
C ASN A 186 -5.17 -30.14 8.83
N THR A 187 -4.01 -30.51 9.34
CA THR A 187 -3.59 -31.92 9.47
C THR A 187 -3.43 -32.35 10.92
N SER A 188 -3.94 -31.56 11.87
CA SER A 188 -3.76 -31.81 13.31
C SER A 188 -4.92 -31.28 14.15
N GLY A 189 -5.12 -31.86 15.34
CA GLY A 189 -6.16 -31.42 16.28
C GLY A 189 -7.55 -32.02 16.00
N ARG A 190 -8.59 -31.42 16.61
CA ARG A 190 -9.98 -31.92 16.55
C ARG A 190 -10.57 -31.90 15.13
N ASN A 191 -10.20 -30.90 14.34
CA ASN A 191 -10.70 -30.71 12.97
C ASN A 191 -9.66 -31.14 11.93
N ALA A 192 -8.99 -32.28 12.16
CA ALA A 192 -8.02 -32.78 11.19
C ALA A 192 -8.70 -33.03 9.83
N TYR A 193 -8.00 -32.61 8.77
CA TYR A 193 -8.35 -32.64 7.36
C TYR A 193 -9.48 -31.70 6.93
N GLU A 194 -9.87 -30.75 7.79
CA GLU A 194 -10.71 -29.61 7.40
C GLU A 194 -9.97 -28.72 6.38
N ILE A 195 -10.69 -28.31 5.32
CA ILE A 195 -10.18 -27.35 4.34
C ILE A 195 -10.64 -25.96 4.79
N VAL A 196 -9.68 -25.11 5.11
CA VAL A 196 -9.89 -23.74 5.55
C VAL A 196 -9.58 -22.80 4.39
N ASP A 197 -10.59 -22.07 3.92
CA ASP A 197 -10.41 -20.94 3.01
C ASP A 197 -10.31 -19.66 3.85
N PRO A 198 -9.15 -18.95 3.85
CA PRO A 198 -8.98 -17.73 4.65
C PRO A 198 -9.94 -16.59 4.29
N LEU A 199 -10.59 -16.67 3.13
CA LEU A 199 -11.58 -15.70 2.66
C LEU A 199 -13.01 -16.24 2.78
N ASP A 200 -13.22 -17.40 3.41
CA ASP A 200 -14.55 -17.91 3.69
C ASP A 200 -15.34 -16.96 4.60
N GLY A 201 -16.59 -16.70 4.24
CA GLY A 201 -17.44 -15.71 4.91
C GLY A 201 -17.20 -14.26 4.49
N LEU A 202 -16.43 -14.00 3.42
CA LEU A 202 -16.37 -12.67 2.82
C LEU A 202 -17.73 -12.30 2.20
N ASP A 203 -18.33 -11.25 2.75
CA ASP A 203 -19.71 -10.81 2.51
C ASP A 203 -19.84 -9.73 1.43
N ARG A 204 -18.72 -9.26 0.89
CA ARG A 204 -18.65 -8.16 -0.08
C ARG A 204 -17.50 -8.32 -1.06
N ASP A 205 -17.56 -7.59 -2.17
CA ASP A 205 -16.47 -7.59 -3.15
C ASP A 205 -15.20 -6.98 -2.51
N PRO A 206 -14.10 -7.74 -2.42
CA PRO A 206 -12.91 -7.24 -1.73
C PRO A 206 -12.19 -6.16 -2.54
N VAL A 207 -12.34 -6.15 -3.87
CA VAL A 207 -11.70 -5.16 -4.75
C VAL A 207 -12.33 -3.80 -4.52
N ALA A 208 -13.65 -3.75 -4.29
CA ALA A 208 -14.35 -2.52 -3.95
C ALA A 208 -13.72 -1.87 -2.71
N GLY A 209 -13.41 -2.65 -1.67
CA GLY A 209 -12.75 -2.12 -0.47
C GLY A 209 -11.39 -1.49 -0.75
N VAL A 210 -10.55 -2.14 -1.56
CA VAL A 210 -9.24 -1.61 -1.98
C VAL A 210 -9.39 -0.32 -2.80
N LEU A 211 -10.33 -0.26 -3.73
CA LEU A 211 -10.54 0.93 -4.56
C LEU A 211 -11.12 2.10 -3.76
N VAL A 212 -12.05 1.85 -2.83
CA VAL A 212 -12.56 2.87 -1.90
C VAL A 212 -11.44 3.39 -0.98
N ARG A 213 -10.56 2.51 -0.49
CA ARG A 213 -9.40 2.88 0.33
C ARG A 213 -8.51 3.89 -0.36
N TRP A 214 -8.19 3.66 -1.62
CA TRP A 214 -7.37 4.58 -2.43
C TRP A 214 -8.19 5.65 -3.15
N ARG A 215 -9.48 5.75 -2.81
CA ARG A 215 -10.47 6.70 -3.32
C ARG A 215 -10.62 6.65 -4.85
N MET A 216 -10.35 5.51 -5.47
CA MET A 216 -10.44 5.29 -6.93
C MET A 216 -11.89 5.16 -7.41
N PHE A 217 -12.76 6.10 -7.01
CA PHE A 217 -14.20 6.06 -7.31
C PHE A 217 -14.52 6.03 -8.81
N PRO A 218 -13.84 6.80 -9.69
CA PRO A 218 -14.07 6.70 -11.12
C PRO A 218 -13.73 5.31 -11.67
N ALA A 219 -12.60 4.73 -11.24
CA ALA A 219 -12.21 3.39 -11.67
C ALA A 219 -13.18 2.32 -11.18
N LEU A 220 -13.61 2.42 -9.92
CA LEU A 220 -14.60 1.53 -9.32
C LEU A 220 -15.95 1.61 -10.05
N ALA A 221 -16.44 2.82 -10.35
CA ALA A 221 -17.69 3.03 -11.08
C ALA A 221 -17.66 2.40 -12.47
N ASP A 222 -16.53 2.45 -13.16
CA ASP A 222 -16.39 1.86 -14.49
C ASP A 222 -16.25 0.34 -14.44
N LEU A 223 -15.50 -0.20 -13.47
CA LEU A 223 -15.33 -1.64 -13.31
C LEU A 223 -16.64 -2.32 -12.91
N ALA A 224 -17.47 -1.64 -12.11
CA ALA A 224 -18.79 -2.12 -11.73
C ALA A 224 -19.82 -2.02 -12.88
N ARG A 225 -19.59 -1.14 -13.87
CA ARG A 225 -20.44 -1.00 -15.07
C ARG A 225 -19.93 -1.76 -16.29
N ALA A 226 -18.81 -2.47 -16.17
CA ALA A 226 -18.30 -3.32 -17.25
C ALA A 226 -19.30 -4.42 -17.61
N ASP A 227 -19.20 -4.96 -18.83
CA ASP A 227 -20.02 -6.11 -19.27
C ASP A 227 -19.12 -7.32 -19.58
N PRO A 228 -19.08 -8.36 -18.72
CA PRO A 228 -19.74 -8.45 -17.41
C PRO A 228 -19.05 -7.58 -16.34
N PRO A 229 -19.73 -7.24 -15.22
CA PRO A 229 -19.15 -6.45 -14.14
C PRO A 229 -17.92 -7.14 -13.54
N MET A 230 -16.82 -6.38 -13.39
CA MET A 230 -15.58 -6.89 -12.79
C MET A 230 -15.52 -6.70 -11.28
N VAL A 231 -16.39 -5.83 -10.73
CA VAL A 231 -16.55 -5.58 -9.30
C VAL A 231 -18.03 -5.57 -9.00
N GLN A 232 -18.44 -6.34 -8.00
CA GLN A 232 -19.84 -6.44 -7.58
C GLN A 232 -20.16 -5.37 -6.54
N LEU A 233 -21.19 -4.55 -6.80
CA LEU A 233 -21.70 -3.55 -5.88
C LEU A 233 -23.20 -3.73 -5.69
N THR A 234 -23.71 -3.33 -4.53
CA THR A 234 -25.16 -3.13 -4.30
C THR A 234 -25.65 -1.90 -5.07
N ASP A 235 -26.95 -1.75 -5.25
CA ASP A 235 -27.54 -0.55 -5.90
C ASP A 235 -27.16 0.74 -5.13
N ASP A 236 -27.26 0.71 -3.80
CA ASP A 236 -26.83 1.81 -2.93
C ASP A 236 -25.31 2.08 -3.07
N GLY A 237 -24.53 1.02 -3.21
CA GLY A 237 -23.09 1.10 -3.47
C GLY A 237 -22.78 1.77 -4.81
N HIS A 238 -23.51 1.42 -5.87
CA HIS A 238 -23.39 2.06 -7.18
C HIS A 238 -23.66 3.57 -7.09
N ASP A 239 -24.73 3.96 -6.41
CA ASP A 239 -25.10 5.38 -6.28
C ASP A 239 -24.12 6.18 -5.42
N LEU A 240 -23.60 5.61 -4.34
CA LEU A 240 -22.57 6.26 -3.52
C LEU A 240 -21.27 6.46 -4.30
N VAL A 241 -20.78 5.42 -4.97
CA VAL A 241 -19.55 5.49 -5.77
C VAL A 241 -19.70 6.50 -6.91
N ARG A 242 -20.85 6.51 -7.60
CA ARG A 242 -21.15 7.48 -8.66
C ARG A 242 -21.13 8.92 -8.13
N ARG A 243 -21.84 9.20 -7.02
CA ARG A 243 -21.84 10.55 -6.41
C ARG A 243 -20.44 10.97 -5.97
N ALA A 244 -19.64 10.05 -5.42
CA ALA A 244 -18.27 10.33 -5.03
C ALA A 244 -17.39 10.67 -6.24
N ALA A 245 -17.52 9.93 -7.35
CA ALA A 245 -16.80 10.21 -8.60
C ALA A 245 -17.22 11.57 -9.22
N GLU A 246 -18.52 11.89 -9.20
CA GLU A 246 -19.04 13.18 -9.68
C GLU A 246 -18.57 14.36 -8.83
N ARG A 247 -18.50 14.22 -7.50
CA ARG A 247 -17.95 15.25 -6.60
C ARG A 247 -16.46 15.48 -6.88
N HIS A 248 -15.71 14.42 -7.14
CA HIS A 248 -14.29 14.53 -7.52
C HIS A 248 -14.10 15.33 -8.81
N ASP A 249 -14.81 14.96 -9.88
CA ASP A 249 -14.70 15.64 -11.18
C ASP A 249 -15.14 17.11 -11.08
N ARG A 250 -16.23 17.38 -10.35
CA ARG A 250 -16.70 18.73 -10.06
C ARG A 250 -15.69 19.53 -9.24
N GLY A 251 -15.01 18.97 -8.25
CA GLY A 251 -14.09 19.78 -7.42
C GLY A 251 -12.89 20.34 -8.17
N PHE A 252 -12.53 19.77 -9.34
CA PHE A 252 -11.52 20.35 -10.23
C PHE A 252 -12.05 21.43 -11.17
N THR A 253 -13.37 21.51 -11.37
CA THR A 253 -14.02 22.37 -12.38
C THR A 253 -15.03 23.35 -11.79
N ALA A 254 -15.52 23.13 -10.58
CA ALA A 254 -16.59 23.84 -9.88
C ALA A 254 -16.12 24.39 -8.53
N TYR A 255 -16.91 25.31 -7.95
CA TYR A 255 -16.51 26.19 -6.84
C TYR A 255 -17.16 25.87 -5.49
N ASP A 256 -17.96 24.81 -5.40
CA ASP A 256 -18.69 24.52 -4.17
C ASP A 256 -17.78 23.89 -3.10
N THR A 257 -18.04 24.25 -1.85
CA THR A 257 -17.29 23.84 -0.65
C THR A 257 -17.24 22.31 -0.50
N GLU A 258 -18.30 21.58 -0.89
CA GLU A 258 -18.38 20.13 -0.74
C GLU A 258 -17.48 19.39 -1.73
N SER A 259 -17.53 19.76 -3.01
CA SER A 259 -16.68 19.21 -4.06
C SER A 259 -15.20 19.52 -3.82
N LEU A 260 -14.88 20.72 -3.33
CA LEU A 260 -13.51 21.09 -2.96
C LEU A 260 -12.97 20.27 -1.77
N ARG A 261 -13.82 19.94 -0.78
CA ARG A 261 -13.45 19.00 0.30
C ARG A 261 -13.21 17.60 -0.22
N ALA A 262 -14.02 17.13 -1.17
CA ALA A 262 -13.82 15.82 -1.77
C ALA A 262 -12.45 15.74 -2.47
N VAL A 263 -12.10 16.75 -3.28
CA VAL A 263 -10.78 16.78 -3.93
C VAL A 263 -9.65 16.95 -2.93
N LEU A 264 -9.83 17.75 -1.87
CA LEU A 264 -8.84 17.84 -0.79
C LEU A 264 -8.59 16.47 -0.13
N ALA A 265 -9.65 15.75 0.24
CA ALA A 265 -9.56 14.42 0.83
C ALA A 265 -8.85 13.43 -0.11
N ASP A 266 -9.24 13.42 -1.38
CA ASP A 266 -8.63 12.60 -2.43
C ASP A 266 -7.14 12.90 -2.56
N ALA A 267 -6.79 14.18 -2.74
CA ALA A 267 -5.43 14.61 -2.94
C ALA A 267 -4.53 14.30 -1.74
N VAL A 268 -5.05 14.47 -0.52
CA VAL A 268 -4.31 14.13 0.71
C VAL A 268 -4.07 12.62 0.82
N VAL A 269 -5.11 11.80 0.64
CA VAL A 269 -5.00 10.32 0.73
C VAL A 269 -4.09 9.76 -0.36
N ARG A 270 -4.24 10.24 -1.60
CA ARG A 270 -3.47 9.82 -2.77
C ARG A 270 -2.06 10.43 -2.81
N ARG A 271 -1.76 11.42 -1.96
CA ARG A 271 -0.50 12.20 -1.93
C ARG A 271 -0.25 12.94 -3.23
N ASP A 272 -1.33 13.49 -3.77
CA ASP A 272 -1.35 14.27 -4.97
C ASP A 272 -0.87 15.71 -4.71
N GLY A 273 -0.14 16.31 -5.65
CA GLY A 273 0.34 17.70 -5.55
C GLY A 273 -0.80 18.73 -5.47
N THR A 274 -1.99 18.36 -5.95
CA THR A 274 -3.19 19.20 -5.94
C THR A 274 -3.71 19.54 -4.54
N ALA A 275 -3.30 18.82 -3.49
CA ALA A 275 -3.79 19.04 -2.12
C ALA A 275 -3.55 20.48 -1.64
N SER A 276 -2.37 21.04 -1.95
CA SER A 276 -1.98 22.39 -1.50
C SER A 276 -2.90 23.48 -2.04
N LEU A 277 -3.36 23.27 -3.26
CA LEU A 277 -4.18 24.22 -4.00
C LEU A 277 -5.65 24.03 -3.66
N ALA A 278 -6.10 22.77 -3.55
CA ALA A 278 -7.40 22.42 -3.03
C ALA A 278 -7.64 23.05 -1.65
N VAL A 279 -6.64 23.01 -0.75
CA VAL A 279 -6.70 23.72 0.54
C VAL A 279 -6.93 25.22 0.35
N ARG A 280 -6.13 25.88 -0.50
CA ARG A 280 -6.21 27.34 -0.68
C ARG A 280 -7.58 27.75 -1.22
N ARG A 281 -8.06 27.05 -2.25
CA ARG A 281 -9.37 27.33 -2.86
C ARG A 281 -10.50 27.00 -1.90
N TYR A 282 -10.40 25.89 -1.17
CA TYR A 282 -11.35 25.57 -0.09
C TYR A 282 -11.40 26.69 0.94
N VAL A 283 -10.24 27.21 1.36
CA VAL A 283 -10.21 28.25 2.38
C VAL A 283 -10.92 29.52 1.92
N VAL A 284 -10.65 29.95 0.69
CA VAL A 284 -11.30 31.11 0.08
C VAL A 284 -12.81 30.86 -0.10
N SER A 285 -13.21 29.72 -0.66
CA SER A 285 -14.63 29.44 -0.94
C SER A 285 -15.46 29.33 0.33
N ARG A 286 -14.89 28.74 1.40
CA ARG A 286 -15.56 28.67 2.70
C ARG A 286 -15.64 30.05 3.37
N TYR A 287 -14.61 30.89 3.22
CA TYR A 287 -14.69 32.28 3.66
C TYR A 287 -15.79 33.05 2.92
N GLU A 288 -15.85 32.94 1.58
CA GLU A 288 -16.89 33.58 0.76
C GLU A 288 -18.31 33.10 1.13
N GLU A 289 -18.47 31.81 1.46
CA GLU A 289 -19.73 31.26 1.97
C GLU A 289 -20.14 31.89 3.30
N LEU A 290 -19.22 31.95 4.27
CA LEU A 290 -19.47 32.57 5.56
C LEU A 290 -19.69 34.09 5.44
N LEU A 291 -18.93 34.76 4.58
CA LEU A 291 -19.06 36.19 4.34
C LEU A 291 -20.44 36.52 3.75
N ARG A 292 -20.95 35.70 2.84
CA ARG A 292 -22.32 35.88 2.33
C ARG A 292 -23.37 35.78 3.43
N HIS A 293 -23.19 34.89 4.40
CA HIS A 293 -24.07 34.85 5.57
C HIS A 293 -23.91 36.09 6.45
N ASP A 294 -22.69 36.52 6.72
CA ASP A 294 -22.42 37.74 7.49
C ASP A 294 -23.03 38.97 6.80
N GLN A 295 -22.98 39.06 5.47
CA GLN A 295 -23.55 40.17 4.70
C GLN A 295 -25.08 40.24 4.75
N ILE A 296 -25.77 39.13 5.04
CA ILE A 296 -27.23 39.13 5.26
C ILE A 296 -27.56 39.89 6.54
N ASP A 297 -26.80 39.64 7.61
CA ASP A 297 -27.03 40.23 8.94
C ASP A 297 -26.30 41.58 9.12
N TYR A 298 -25.23 41.79 8.34
CA TYR A 298 -24.31 42.92 8.44
C TYR A 298 -23.94 43.41 7.04
N SER A 299 -24.77 44.27 6.45
CA SER A 299 -24.57 44.80 5.08
C SER A 299 -23.26 45.59 4.89
N TRP A 300 -22.56 45.93 5.98
CA TRP A 300 -21.25 46.58 5.95
C TRP A 300 -20.08 45.59 5.86
N ALA A 301 -20.30 44.28 6.03
CA ALA A 301 -19.24 43.28 6.01
C ALA A 301 -18.54 43.26 4.63
N GLU A 302 -17.26 43.60 4.63
CA GLU A 302 -16.43 43.73 3.43
C GLU A 302 -15.61 42.44 3.20
N ASP A 303 -15.38 42.10 1.93
CA ASP A 303 -14.44 41.04 1.56
C ASP A 303 -12.99 41.48 1.84
N LEU A 304 -12.46 41.04 2.98
CA LEU A 304 -11.11 41.36 3.42
C LEU A 304 -10.04 40.70 2.53
N LEU A 305 -10.32 39.57 1.88
CA LEU A 305 -9.36 38.92 0.98
C LEU A 305 -9.27 39.64 -0.37
N HIS A 306 -10.38 40.20 -0.83
CA HIS A 306 -10.44 41.02 -2.04
C HIS A 306 -9.88 42.43 -1.81
N LYS A 307 -10.16 43.06 -0.66
CA LYS A 307 -9.63 44.38 -0.28
C LYS A 307 -8.11 44.48 -0.37
N TYR A 308 -7.40 43.40 -0.01
CA TYR A 308 -5.94 43.33 -0.05
C TYR A 308 -5.40 42.51 -1.23
N GLU A 309 -6.17 42.39 -2.31
CA GLU A 309 -5.78 41.68 -3.52
C GLU A 309 -4.70 42.41 -4.35
N ASP A 310 -4.46 43.70 -4.07
CA ASP A 310 -3.46 44.53 -4.76
C ASP A 310 -2.10 43.81 -4.92
N GLY A 311 -1.77 43.50 -6.18
CA GLY A 311 -0.52 42.85 -6.58
C GLY A 311 -0.49 41.33 -6.46
N ARG A 312 -1.63 40.63 -6.43
CA ARG A 312 -1.74 39.15 -6.42
C ARG A 312 -0.93 38.51 -5.29
N ARG A 313 -1.12 39.03 -4.08
CA ARG A 313 -0.53 38.49 -2.85
C ARG A 313 -1.06 37.07 -2.61
N SER A 314 -0.18 36.16 -2.18
CA SER A 314 -0.61 34.81 -1.79
C SER A 314 -1.56 34.88 -0.60
N LEU A 315 -2.42 33.87 -0.42
CA LEU A 315 -3.37 33.82 0.70
C LEU A 315 -2.69 34.12 2.05
N GLY A 316 -1.52 33.52 2.32
CA GLY A 316 -0.78 33.79 3.55
C GLY A 316 -0.31 35.24 3.71
N VAL A 317 0.07 35.91 2.61
CA VAL A 317 0.44 37.33 2.63
C VAL A 317 -0.80 38.20 2.86
N LYS A 318 -1.93 37.89 2.20
CA LYS A 318 -3.21 38.58 2.42
C LYS A 318 -3.63 38.48 3.90
N LEU A 319 -3.63 37.27 4.46
CA LEU A 319 -3.94 37.06 5.88
C LEU A 319 -2.98 37.80 6.80
N GLY A 320 -1.69 37.81 6.47
CA GLY A 320 -0.69 38.57 7.21
C GLY A 320 -1.00 40.06 7.24
N VAL A 321 -1.31 40.66 6.09
CA VAL A 321 -1.64 42.09 5.98
C VAL A 321 -2.88 42.43 6.79
N VAL A 322 -3.98 41.68 6.61
CA VAL A 322 -5.22 41.86 7.38
C VAL A 322 -4.97 41.71 8.89
N ALA A 323 -4.12 40.76 9.31
CA ALA A 323 -3.77 40.60 10.72
C ALA A 323 -2.97 41.78 11.28
N HIS A 324 -2.03 42.33 10.51
CA HIS A 324 -1.26 43.52 10.92
C HIS A 324 -2.13 44.78 10.98
N SER A 325 -3.12 44.89 10.09
CA SER A 325 -4.07 46.01 10.04
C SER A 325 -5.21 45.91 11.06
N ARG A 326 -5.23 44.87 11.91
CA ARG A 326 -6.33 44.60 12.85
C ARG A 326 -6.63 45.74 13.83
N HIS A 327 -5.65 46.59 14.15
CA HIS A 327 -5.84 47.71 15.06
C HIS A 327 -5.98 49.06 14.35
N ASP A 328 -5.68 49.09 13.04
CA ASP A 328 -5.55 50.33 12.27
C ASP A 328 -6.68 50.49 11.23
N ASP A 329 -7.36 49.41 10.84
CA ASP A 329 -8.49 49.43 9.91
C ASP A 329 -9.82 49.22 10.67
N PRO A 330 -10.69 50.25 10.75
CA PRO A 330 -11.99 50.16 11.42
C PRO A 330 -12.89 49.03 10.91
N MET A 331 -12.79 48.68 9.63
CA MET A 331 -13.57 47.59 9.04
C MET A 331 -13.08 46.23 9.52
N ILE A 332 -11.76 46.04 9.63
CA ILE A 332 -11.19 44.82 10.21
C ILE A 332 -11.57 44.72 11.68
N CYS A 333 -11.46 45.81 12.45
CA CYS A 333 -11.89 45.87 13.85
C CYS A 333 -13.35 45.42 14.02
N ALA A 334 -14.26 45.97 13.21
CA ALA A 334 -15.67 45.61 13.24
C ALA A 334 -15.91 44.14 12.85
N SER A 335 -15.08 43.61 11.94
CA SER A 335 -15.22 42.25 11.42
C SER A 335 -14.74 41.16 12.38
N VAL A 336 -13.98 41.47 13.44
CA VAL A 336 -13.37 40.48 14.35
C VAL A 336 -14.38 39.48 14.93
N ASP A 337 -15.61 39.94 15.17
CA ASP A 337 -16.66 39.13 15.76
C ASP A 337 -17.52 38.37 14.75
N LEU A 338 -17.34 38.65 13.45
CA LEU A 338 -18.07 37.98 12.38
C LEU A 338 -17.60 36.53 12.22
N PRO A 339 -18.53 35.59 11.99
CA PRO A 339 -18.22 34.19 11.67
C PRO A 339 -17.14 34.00 10.60
N SER A 340 -17.18 34.77 9.50
CA SER A 340 -16.18 34.68 8.42
C SER A 340 -14.77 35.03 8.89
N TYR A 341 -14.60 36.09 9.70
CA TYR A 341 -13.31 36.49 10.26
C TYR A 341 -12.82 35.49 11.30
N ARG A 342 -13.68 35.10 12.25
CA ARG A 342 -13.33 34.14 13.32
C ARG A 342 -12.85 32.82 12.75
N TRP A 343 -13.51 32.35 11.69
CA TRP A 343 -13.09 31.15 10.99
C TRP A 343 -11.78 31.37 10.23
N LEU A 344 -11.63 32.48 9.49
CA LEU A 344 -10.43 32.78 8.69
C LEU A 344 -9.14 32.86 9.54
N TYR A 345 -9.27 33.31 10.79
CA TYR A 345 -8.18 33.40 11.78
C TYR A 345 -8.24 32.33 12.87
N GLY A 346 -9.10 31.32 12.70
CA GLY A 346 -9.26 30.20 13.61
C GLY A 346 -8.09 29.22 13.53
N SER A 347 -8.05 28.30 14.50
CA SER A 347 -7.06 27.21 14.52
C SER A 347 -7.21 26.28 13.32
N GLU A 348 -8.41 26.18 12.74
CA GLU A 348 -8.70 25.34 11.60
C GLU A 348 -7.96 25.80 10.34
N VAL A 349 -8.03 27.10 10.02
CA VAL A 349 -7.34 27.67 8.87
C VAL A 349 -5.83 27.63 9.08
N ALA A 350 -5.33 27.86 10.29
CA ALA A 350 -3.91 27.74 10.60
C ALA A 350 -3.39 26.31 10.30
N SER A 351 -4.13 25.29 10.71
CA SER A 351 -3.80 23.89 10.43
C SER A 351 -3.90 23.56 8.93
N LEU A 352 -5.01 23.94 8.26
CA LEU A 352 -5.19 23.81 6.82
C LEU A 352 -4.01 24.44 6.05
N GLN A 353 -3.56 25.63 6.44
CA GLN A 353 -2.41 26.28 5.82
C GLN A 353 -1.09 25.55 6.01
N ASN A 354 -0.87 24.87 7.14
CA ASN A 354 0.33 24.06 7.34
C ASN A 354 0.38 22.88 6.37
N ILE A 355 -0.77 22.27 6.10
CA ILE A 355 -0.93 21.22 5.10
C ILE A 355 -0.68 21.79 3.70
N GLY A 356 -1.26 22.97 3.40
CA GLY A 356 -1.05 23.68 2.16
C GLY A 356 0.42 24.01 1.88
N LYS A 357 1.20 24.37 2.91
CA LYS A 357 2.65 24.62 2.80
C LYS A 357 3.44 23.34 2.52
N GLY A 358 2.99 22.19 3.04
CA GLY A 358 3.67 20.90 2.90
C GLY A 358 3.42 20.17 1.58
N SER A 359 2.30 20.46 0.91
CA SER A 359 1.80 19.67 -0.22
C SER A 359 2.30 20.10 -1.62
N HIS A 360 2.98 21.24 -1.75
CA HIS A 360 3.62 21.72 -2.99
C HIS A 360 4.77 20.84 -3.54
N ASN A 361 4.99 19.65 -2.98
CA ASN A 361 6.17 18.83 -3.27
C ASN A 361 5.87 17.33 -3.26
N LEU A 362 4.61 16.90 -3.41
CA LEU A 362 4.23 15.47 -3.38
C LEU A 362 4.65 14.79 -2.05
N ARG A 363 4.84 15.57 -0.98
CA ARG A 363 5.23 15.07 0.34
C ARG A 363 3.97 14.82 1.16
N PRO A 364 3.88 13.69 1.87
CA PRO A 364 2.77 13.47 2.79
C PRO A 364 2.74 14.51 3.91
N PRO A 365 1.55 14.88 4.41
CA PRO A 365 1.40 15.67 5.62
C PRO A 365 2.09 14.97 6.81
N THR A 366 2.47 15.72 7.84
CA THR A 366 2.97 15.10 9.09
C THR A 366 1.87 14.26 9.74
N ALA A 367 2.22 13.34 10.65
CA ALA A 367 1.21 12.52 11.34
C ALA A 367 0.21 13.39 12.12
N CYS A 368 0.67 14.49 12.72
CA CYS A 368 -0.19 15.47 13.39
C CYS A 368 -1.12 16.19 12.40
N ASP A 369 -0.60 16.65 11.27
CA ASP A 369 -1.41 17.28 10.22
C ASP A 369 -2.44 16.30 9.63
N ALA A 370 -2.03 15.05 9.40
CA ALA A 370 -2.91 13.98 8.92
C ALA A 370 -4.06 13.71 9.90
N THR A 371 -3.77 13.61 11.20
CA THR A 371 -4.79 13.42 12.24
C THR A 371 -5.76 14.60 12.25
N PHE A 372 -5.25 15.84 12.25
CA PHE A 372 -6.11 17.03 12.21
C PHE A 372 -7.03 17.06 10.98
N ILE A 373 -6.51 16.77 9.78
CA ILE A 373 -7.34 16.70 8.56
C ILE A 373 -8.39 15.62 8.70
N GLY A 374 -8.01 14.46 9.24
CA GLY A 374 -8.89 13.33 9.44
C GLY A 374 -10.09 13.73 10.28
N ASP A 375 -9.84 14.34 11.43
CA ASP A 375 -10.87 14.84 12.33
C ASP A 375 -11.71 15.93 11.67
N TYR A 376 -11.06 16.90 11.02
CA TYR A 376 -11.73 18.02 10.37
C TYR A 376 -12.66 17.58 9.24
N LEU A 377 -12.15 16.81 8.28
CA LEU A 377 -12.94 16.36 7.13
C LEU A 377 -14.03 15.36 7.54
N THR A 378 -13.82 14.61 8.62
CA THR A 378 -14.85 13.73 9.19
C THR A 378 -16.07 14.49 9.68
N GLN A 379 -15.91 15.70 10.24
CA GLN A 379 -17.04 16.54 10.67
C GLN A 379 -17.96 16.94 9.52
N PHE A 380 -17.46 16.89 8.28
CA PHE A 380 -18.19 17.28 7.08
C PHE A 380 -18.44 16.11 6.13
N ALA A 381 -18.17 14.88 6.56
CA ALA A 381 -18.46 13.70 5.78
C ALA A 381 -19.99 13.47 5.75
N VAL A 382 -20.63 14.00 4.71
CA VAL A 382 -21.98 13.61 4.33
C VAL A 382 -21.89 12.12 3.96
N ASP A 383 -22.75 11.26 4.49
CA ASP A 383 -22.82 9.81 4.18
C ASP A 383 -21.91 8.87 5.01
N VAL A 384 -21.46 9.26 6.23
CA VAL A 384 -20.64 8.35 7.10
C VAL A 384 -21.27 6.97 7.25
N ASP A 385 -22.54 6.89 7.62
CA ASP A 385 -23.24 5.62 7.82
C ASP A 385 -23.62 4.95 6.49
N GLY A 386 -23.87 5.76 5.45
CA GLY A 386 -24.29 5.29 4.13
C GLY A 386 -23.31 4.35 3.44
N TRP A 387 -21.99 4.54 3.62
CA TRP A 387 -21.00 3.59 3.06
C TRP A 387 -21.14 2.19 3.67
N SER A 388 -21.31 2.10 4.99
CA SER A 388 -21.45 0.83 5.67
C SER A 388 -22.76 0.15 5.31
N ASP A 389 -23.85 0.91 5.24
CA ASP A 389 -25.18 0.40 4.84
C ASP A 389 -25.16 -0.14 3.40
N ALA A 390 -24.36 0.46 2.52
CA ALA A 390 -24.14 0.00 1.16
C ALA A 390 -23.16 -1.18 1.03
N GLY A 391 -22.64 -1.71 2.15
CA GLY A 391 -21.68 -2.81 2.15
C GLY A 391 -20.26 -2.42 1.76
N LEU A 392 -19.90 -1.14 1.84
CA LEU A 392 -18.57 -0.62 1.50
C LEU A 392 -17.82 -0.11 2.74
N PRO A 393 -16.48 -0.18 2.78
CA PRO A 393 -15.74 0.47 3.87
C PRO A 393 -15.86 1.98 3.73
N GLN A 394 -15.82 2.69 4.86
CA GLN A 394 -15.77 4.14 4.83
C GLN A 394 -14.44 4.61 4.21
N PRO A 395 -14.48 5.55 3.23
CA PRO A 395 -13.26 6.03 2.60
C PRO A 395 -12.40 6.82 3.60
N PRO A 396 -11.07 6.66 3.61
CA PRO A 396 -10.20 7.52 4.41
C PRO A 396 -10.35 8.97 3.97
N VAL A 397 -10.16 9.89 4.90
CA VAL A 397 -10.11 11.34 4.65
C VAL A 397 -8.72 11.93 4.93
N ALA A 398 -7.81 11.12 5.49
CA ALA A 398 -6.42 11.46 5.74
C ALA A 398 -5.52 10.27 5.34
N PRO A 399 -4.21 10.46 5.15
CA PRO A 399 -3.32 9.37 4.78
C PRO A 399 -3.33 8.33 5.89
N ALA A 400 -3.46 7.08 5.48
CA ALA A 400 -3.43 5.96 6.39
C ALA A 400 -2.01 5.75 6.92
N ASP A 401 -1.74 6.13 8.17
CA ASP A 401 -0.43 6.09 8.79
C ASP A 401 -0.34 5.13 9.99
N THR A 402 -1.45 4.46 10.32
CA THR A 402 -1.56 3.54 11.45
C THR A 402 -1.29 2.09 11.01
N VAL A 403 -0.44 1.39 11.77
CA VAL A 403 -0.25 -0.06 11.67
C VAL A 403 -1.04 -0.74 12.78
N LEU A 404 -1.84 -1.75 12.45
CA LEU A 404 -2.43 -2.66 13.42
C LEU A 404 -1.62 -3.98 13.43
N ALA A 405 -0.82 -4.18 14.47
CA ALA A 405 -0.04 -5.39 14.67
C ALA A 405 -0.81 -6.41 15.51
N VAL A 406 -0.76 -7.70 15.13
CA VAL A 406 -1.47 -8.78 15.82
C VAL A 406 -0.57 -9.99 15.99
N TRP A 407 -0.51 -10.54 17.21
CA TRP A 407 0.29 -11.72 17.53
C TRP A 407 -0.20 -12.46 18.75
N GLN A 408 0.22 -13.73 18.88
CA GLN A 408 0.12 -14.45 20.14
C GLN A 408 1.39 -14.23 20.96
N ALA A 409 1.23 -13.79 22.21
CA ALA A 409 2.32 -13.69 23.17
C ALA A 409 2.95 -15.07 23.44
N GLY A 410 4.27 -15.09 23.56
CA GLY A 410 5.03 -16.27 23.96
C GLY A 410 4.89 -16.56 25.45
N VAL A 411 5.81 -17.37 26.00
CA VAL A 411 5.97 -17.59 27.44
C VAL A 411 7.29 -16.97 27.91
N PRO A 412 7.43 -16.59 29.20
CA PRO A 412 8.66 -16.01 29.73
C PRO A 412 9.84 -16.96 29.49
N ARG A 413 10.94 -16.43 28.92
CA ARG A 413 12.16 -17.22 28.70
C ARG A 413 13.11 -17.02 29.88
N GLY A 414 13.48 -18.10 30.56
CA GLY A 414 14.55 -18.06 31.56
C GLY A 414 15.90 -17.79 30.91
N GLY A 415 16.49 -16.61 31.16
CA GLY A 415 17.90 -16.32 30.87
C GLY A 415 18.29 -15.88 29.45
N GLY A 416 17.34 -15.51 28.58
CA GLY A 416 17.63 -15.05 27.21
C GLY A 416 17.75 -13.52 27.07
N THR A 417 18.58 -13.05 26.14
CA THR A 417 18.72 -11.63 25.75
C THR A 417 17.81 -11.21 24.59
N GLU A 418 16.95 -12.12 24.08
CA GLU A 418 16.03 -11.80 22.99
C GLU A 418 14.90 -10.89 23.47
N LYS A 419 14.77 -9.72 22.82
CA LYS A 419 13.68 -8.77 23.04
C LYS A 419 12.33 -9.41 22.71
N SER A 420 11.31 -9.08 23.50
CA SER A 420 9.93 -9.46 23.20
C SER A 420 9.42 -8.81 21.91
N VAL A 421 8.25 -9.24 21.41
CA VAL A 421 7.67 -8.64 20.20
C VAL A 421 7.31 -7.17 20.44
N GLY A 422 6.74 -6.84 21.60
CA GLY A 422 6.45 -5.46 22.00
C GLY A 422 7.70 -4.58 22.02
N ASP A 423 8.81 -5.08 22.58
CA ASP A 423 10.09 -4.35 22.62
C ASP A 423 10.73 -4.15 21.24
N GLN A 424 10.55 -5.11 20.33
CA GLN A 424 11.01 -4.99 18.95
C GLN A 424 10.22 -3.91 18.21
N LEU A 425 8.89 -3.94 18.32
CA LEU A 425 8.01 -2.97 17.66
C LEU A 425 8.10 -1.57 18.27
N SER A 426 8.33 -1.45 19.58
CA SER A 426 8.59 -0.15 20.24
C SER A 426 9.90 0.49 19.79
N SER A 427 10.88 -0.34 19.39
CA SER A 427 12.11 0.13 18.75
C SER A 427 11.92 0.58 17.29
N GLY A 428 10.77 0.28 16.68
CA GLY A 428 10.39 0.70 15.34
C GLY A 428 9.69 -0.40 14.53
N ILE A 429 8.77 0.01 13.64
CA ILE A 429 8.08 -0.90 12.74
C ILE A 429 9.00 -1.37 11.58
N PRO A 430 8.71 -2.52 10.94
CA PRO A 430 9.42 -2.99 9.76
C PRO A 430 9.52 -1.94 8.65
N VAL A 431 10.71 -1.84 8.04
CA VAL A 431 11.01 -0.82 7.01
C VAL A 431 10.06 -0.93 5.83
N ALA A 432 9.71 -2.13 5.37
CA ALA A 432 8.78 -2.28 4.24
C ALA A 432 7.37 -1.75 4.55
N VAL A 433 6.89 -1.91 5.79
CA VAL A 433 5.60 -1.33 6.24
C VAL A 433 5.70 0.20 6.28
N ARG A 434 6.78 0.72 6.87
CA ARG A 434 7.04 2.16 6.93
C ARG A 434 7.13 2.79 5.54
N ASP A 435 7.86 2.16 4.64
CA ASP A 435 8.05 2.62 3.26
C ASP A 435 6.71 2.54 2.49
N PHE A 436 5.88 1.51 2.73
CA PHE A 436 4.53 1.39 2.16
C PHE A 436 3.62 2.53 2.60
N LEU A 437 3.59 2.80 3.90
CA LEU A 437 2.84 3.92 4.47
C LEU A 437 3.51 5.26 4.14
N GLY A 438 4.76 5.25 3.67
CA GLY A 438 5.58 6.40 3.31
C GLY A 438 5.58 7.51 4.36
N MET A 439 5.63 7.14 5.64
CA MET A 439 5.73 8.04 6.79
C MET A 439 6.95 7.64 7.61
N HIS A 440 7.68 8.61 8.17
CA HIS A 440 8.82 8.28 9.04
C HIS A 440 8.37 7.82 10.44
N GLU A 441 7.18 8.25 10.85
CA GLU A 441 6.63 8.11 12.19
C GLU A 441 5.19 7.60 12.11
N ASN A 442 5.02 6.28 12.18
CA ASN A 442 3.70 5.63 12.12
C ASN A 442 3.05 5.46 13.50
N ARG A 443 1.72 5.57 13.57
CA ARG A 443 0.97 5.14 14.76
C ARG A 443 0.97 3.61 14.81
N LEU A 444 1.09 3.04 16.00
CA LEU A 444 1.10 1.60 16.21
C LEU A 444 -0.04 1.22 17.15
N ARG A 445 -0.93 0.38 16.66
CA ARG A 445 -1.98 -0.28 17.42
C ARG A 445 -1.65 -1.77 17.52
N ALA A 446 -1.88 -2.41 18.65
CA ALA A 446 -1.52 -3.81 18.86
C ALA A 446 -2.64 -4.63 19.52
N VAL A 447 -3.02 -5.76 18.93
CA VAL A 447 -3.87 -6.78 19.57
C VAL A 447 -3.00 -7.99 19.91
N ILE A 448 -2.89 -8.28 21.21
CA ILE A 448 -1.95 -9.28 21.73
C ILE A 448 -2.76 -10.42 22.35
N LEU A 449 -2.73 -11.59 21.71
CA LEU A 449 -3.42 -12.77 22.21
C LEU A 449 -2.61 -13.43 23.34
N ALA A 450 -3.20 -13.55 24.52
CA ALA A 450 -2.60 -14.19 25.69
C ALA A 450 -3.23 -15.57 25.91
N VAL A 451 -2.40 -16.61 25.95
CA VAL A 451 -2.89 -17.96 26.27
C VAL A 451 -3.05 -18.12 27.77
N ASP A 452 -4.26 -18.46 28.23
CA ASP A 452 -4.55 -18.70 29.63
C ASP A 452 -4.32 -20.18 30.01
N ASP A 453 -3.05 -20.58 30.02
CA ASP A 453 -2.61 -21.95 30.37
C ASP A 453 -1.71 -22.00 31.63
N GLY A 454 -1.61 -20.88 32.35
CA GLY A 454 -0.76 -20.73 33.53
C GLY A 454 0.75 -20.72 33.25
N ARG A 455 1.18 -20.67 31.97
CA ARG A 455 2.61 -20.66 31.60
C ARG A 455 3.22 -19.26 31.45
N GLY A 456 2.49 -18.23 31.90
CA GLY A 456 2.97 -16.84 31.91
C GLY A 456 2.81 -16.10 30.58
N SER A 457 2.02 -16.61 29.62
CA SER A 457 1.77 -15.90 28.35
C SER A 457 1.05 -14.56 28.55
N HIS A 458 0.16 -14.49 29.55
CA HIS A 458 -0.53 -13.26 29.94
C HIS A 458 0.43 -12.18 30.46
N ASP A 459 1.44 -12.56 31.24
CA ASP A 459 2.44 -11.62 31.76
C ASP A 459 3.28 -11.03 30.63
N VAL A 460 3.69 -11.87 29.67
CA VAL A 460 4.40 -11.41 28.47
C VAL A 460 3.53 -10.48 27.63
N ALA A 461 2.25 -10.83 27.44
CA ALA A 461 1.31 -9.99 26.69
C ALA A 461 1.13 -8.61 27.34
N THR A 462 1.05 -8.57 28.66
CA THR A 462 0.92 -7.33 29.44
C THR A 462 2.18 -6.48 29.33
N ALA A 463 3.36 -7.08 29.48
CA ALA A 463 4.63 -6.37 29.31
C ALA A 463 4.79 -5.81 27.88
N ASP A 464 4.43 -6.60 26.87
CA ASP A 464 4.41 -6.15 25.49
C ASP A 464 3.45 -4.98 25.29
N ALA A 465 2.24 -5.06 25.84
CA ALA A 465 1.24 -4.00 25.76
C ALA A 465 1.76 -2.68 26.33
N GLU A 466 2.40 -2.72 27.51
CA GLU A 466 3.02 -1.55 28.13
C GLU A 466 4.11 -0.95 27.24
N SER A 467 5.00 -1.78 26.67
CA SER A 467 6.05 -1.32 25.76
C SER A 467 5.49 -0.57 24.55
N ILE A 468 4.34 -1.00 24.02
CA ILE A 468 3.66 -0.28 22.94
C ILE A 468 3.09 1.06 23.42
N THR A 469 2.38 1.11 24.56
CA THR A 469 1.77 2.37 25.05
C THR A 469 2.77 3.47 25.37
N LYS A 470 4.03 3.13 25.63
CA LYS A 470 5.13 4.08 25.91
C LYS A 470 5.68 4.77 24.65
N ILE A 471 5.25 4.37 23.45
CA ILE A 471 5.70 4.96 22.18
C ILE A 471 5.13 6.38 22.03
N THR A 472 6.02 7.35 21.85
CA THR A 472 5.68 8.77 21.66
C THR A 472 6.32 9.35 20.40
N HIS A 473 5.76 10.45 19.90
CA HIS A 473 6.30 11.20 18.77
C HIS A 473 7.57 11.96 19.19
N HIS A 474 8.67 11.82 18.43
CA HIS A 474 9.95 12.42 18.83
C HIS A 474 9.93 13.95 18.93
N VAL A 475 9.16 14.64 18.07
CA VAL A 475 9.03 16.11 18.10
C VAL A 475 8.01 16.60 19.14
N THR A 476 6.80 16.05 19.16
CA THR A 476 5.68 16.60 19.95
C THR A 476 5.51 15.93 21.31
N GLY A 477 6.12 14.76 21.55
CA GLY A 477 5.92 13.95 22.75
C GLY A 477 4.54 13.29 22.84
N SER A 478 3.66 13.44 21.85
CA SER A 478 2.32 12.87 21.87
C SER A 478 2.35 11.33 21.76
N ALA A 479 1.42 10.66 22.44
CA ALA A 479 1.29 9.20 22.37
C ALA A 479 1.03 8.73 20.92
N ARG A 480 1.66 7.61 20.54
CA ARG A 480 1.53 6.99 19.22
C ARG A 480 1.27 5.47 19.28
N GLY A 481 1.30 4.90 20.48
CA GLY A 481 1.08 3.48 20.72
C GLY A 481 -0.22 3.23 21.46
N GLU A 482 -1.02 2.28 20.97
CA GLU A 482 -2.18 1.72 21.67
C GLU A 482 -2.08 0.20 21.63
N SER A 483 -2.52 -0.48 22.68
CA SER A 483 -2.46 -1.94 22.74
C SER A 483 -3.57 -2.53 23.60
N TRP A 484 -3.94 -3.77 23.30
CA TRP A 484 -4.93 -4.53 24.05
C TRP A 484 -4.49 -5.98 24.16
N VAL A 485 -4.76 -6.57 25.32
CA VAL A 485 -4.49 -7.98 25.60
C VAL A 485 -5.83 -8.72 25.55
N GLU A 486 -5.92 -9.71 24.67
CA GLU A 486 -7.12 -10.52 24.48
C GLU A 486 -6.83 -11.96 24.95
N PRO A 487 -7.53 -12.48 25.97
CA PRO A 487 -7.32 -13.84 26.45
C PRO A 487 -7.86 -14.87 25.46
N ILE A 488 -7.15 -15.99 25.31
CA ILE A 488 -7.57 -17.12 24.48
C ILE A 488 -7.36 -18.47 25.17
N THR A 489 -8.21 -19.44 24.86
CA THR A 489 -8.13 -20.82 25.35
C THR A 489 -7.81 -21.78 24.20
N LEU A 490 -6.69 -22.51 24.29
CA LEU A 490 -6.25 -23.41 23.20
C LEU A 490 -7.19 -24.58 22.91
N ALA A 491 -7.97 -25.00 23.92
CA ALA A 491 -8.90 -26.12 23.77
C ALA A 491 -10.16 -25.75 22.96
N ASP A 492 -10.46 -24.45 22.87
CA ASP A 492 -11.68 -23.92 22.24
C ASP A 492 -11.39 -22.53 21.67
N ILE A 493 -10.71 -22.49 20.52
CA ILE A 493 -10.36 -21.24 19.84
C ILE A 493 -11.61 -20.71 19.12
N ASP A 494 -12.19 -19.64 19.65
CA ASP A 494 -13.27 -18.89 18.98
C ASP A 494 -12.66 -17.96 17.93
N GLU A 495 -12.62 -18.42 16.67
CA GLU A 495 -12.12 -17.66 15.54
C GLU A 495 -12.90 -16.36 15.31
N ALA A 496 -14.20 -16.35 15.58
CA ALA A 496 -15.05 -15.18 15.41
C ALA A 496 -14.77 -14.14 16.51
N ALA A 497 -14.42 -14.57 17.73
CA ALA A 497 -13.97 -13.65 18.79
C ALA A 497 -12.63 -12.99 18.42
N ILE A 498 -11.69 -13.75 17.85
CA ILE A 498 -10.41 -13.20 17.37
C ILE A 498 -10.66 -12.17 16.25
N GLU A 499 -11.51 -12.50 15.27
CA GLU A 499 -11.89 -11.56 14.21
C GLU A 499 -12.50 -10.27 14.78
N ARG A 500 -13.50 -10.38 15.66
CA ARG A 500 -14.14 -9.21 16.29
C ARG A 500 -13.15 -8.37 17.09
N ALA A 501 -12.23 -9.00 17.82
CA ALA A 501 -11.23 -8.30 18.63
C ALA A 501 -10.26 -7.48 17.76
N VAL A 502 -9.86 -8.02 16.60
CA VAL A 502 -9.02 -7.31 15.63
C VAL A 502 -9.82 -6.21 14.92
N GLU A 503 -11.01 -6.53 14.42
CA GLU A 503 -11.84 -5.60 13.64
C GLU A 503 -12.31 -4.39 14.47
N ALA A 504 -12.64 -4.59 15.74
CA ALA A 504 -12.99 -3.51 16.67
C ALA A 504 -11.84 -2.50 16.91
N ARG A 505 -10.61 -2.85 16.51
CA ARG A 505 -9.41 -1.99 16.62
C ARG A 505 -8.91 -1.49 15.26
N LEU A 506 -9.73 -1.56 14.23
CA LEU A 506 -9.53 -0.76 13.03
C LEU A 506 -9.94 0.69 13.27
N THR A 507 -9.23 1.60 12.61
CA THR A 507 -9.73 2.95 12.36
C THR A 507 -9.69 3.25 10.86
N ARG A 508 -10.30 4.37 10.45
CA ARG A 508 -10.21 4.85 9.06
C ARG A 508 -8.76 5.12 8.63
N GLU A 509 -7.85 5.35 9.58
CA GLU A 509 -6.43 5.62 9.35
C GLU A 509 -5.56 4.36 9.39
N THR A 510 -6.11 3.17 9.68
CA THR A 510 -5.38 1.90 9.62
C THR A 510 -4.93 1.60 8.18
N GLY A 511 -3.65 1.84 7.89
CA GLY A 511 -3.07 1.71 6.57
C GLY A 511 -2.40 0.37 6.29
N ALA A 512 -2.11 -0.40 7.34
CA ALA A 512 -1.49 -1.71 7.22
C ALA A 512 -1.89 -2.62 8.39
N LEU A 513 -2.12 -3.88 8.07
CA LEU A 513 -2.17 -4.98 9.04
C LEU A 513 -0.77 -5.61 9.12
N LEU A 514 -0.32 -5.95 10.32
CA LEU A 514 0.94 -6.64 10.54
C LEU A 514 0.71 -7.91 11.39
N LEU A 515 0.71 -9.07 10.73
CA LEU A 515 0.68 -10.35 11.40
C LEU A 515 2.10 -10.75 11.82
N ILE A 516 2.25 -11.12 13.08
CA ILE A 516 3.48 -11.72 13.60
C ILE A 516 3.15 -13.18 13.95
N PRO A 517 3.54 -14.14 13.10
CA PRO A 517 3.09 -15.53 13.20
C PRO A 517 3.88 -16.31 14.27
N THR A 518 3.76 -15.87 15.52
CA THR A 518 4.32 -16.50 16.72
C THR A 518 3.25 -17.28 17.48
N GLY A 519 3.68 -18.29 18.25
CA GLY A 519 2.81 -19.05 19.13
C GLY A 519 2.34 -20.38 18.55
N HIS A 520 1.17 -20.84 18.98
CA HIS A 520 0.62 -22.15 18.64
C HIS A 520 0.02 -22.12 17.23
N LYS A 521 0.26 -23.17 16.44
CA LYS A 521 -0.24 -23.27 15.05
C LYS A 521 -1.76 -23.04 14.89
N PRO A 522 -2.63 -23.53 15.79
CA PRO A 522 -4.07 -23.24 15.69
C PRO A 522 -4.40 -21.76 15.85
N VAL A 523 -3.68 -21.05 16.73
CA VAL A 523 -3.85 -19.61 16.93
C VAL A 523 -3.34 -18.83 15.72
N VAL A 524 -2.18 -19.21 15.18
CA VAL A 524 -1.63 -18.60 13.96
C VAL A 524 -2.57 -18.82 12.77
N LEU A 525 -3.21 -19.98 12.66
CA LEU A 525 -4.22 -20.26 11.63
C LEU A 525 -5.43 -19.31 11.75
N ALA A 526 -5.99 -19.19 12.95
CA ALA A 526 -7.11 -18.30 13.22
C ALA A 526 -6.74 -16.83 12.93
N LEU A 527 -5.53 -16.40 13.29
CA LEU A 527 -5.00 -15.08 12.97
C LEU A 527 -4.82 -14.86 11.46
N ILE A 528 -4.31 -15.85 10.72
CA ILE A 528 -4.20 -15.78 9.26
C ILE A 528 -5.58 -15.59 8.64
N ARG A 529 -6.58 -16.36 9.07
CA ARG A 529 -7.97 -16.26 8.60
C ARG A 529 -8.54 -14.87 8.89
N ALA A 530 -8.55 -14.46 10.17
CA ALA A 530 -9.09 -13.18 10.59
C ALA A 530 -8.43 -11.99 9.85
N MET A 531 -7.09 -11.96 9.79
CA MET A 531 -6.36 -10.85 9.17
C MET A 531 -6.52 -10.80 7.66
N ARG A 532 -6.62 -11.95 6.97
CA ARG A 532 -6.93 -12.03 5.54
C ARG A 532 -8.33 -11.51 5.26
N LEU A 533 -9.32 -11.99 6.01
CA LEU A 533 -10.71 -11.60 5.86
C LEU A 533 -10.90 -10.10 6.11
N ILE A 534 -10.41 -9.59 7.24
CA ILE A 534 -10.45 -8.16 7.60
C ILE A 534 -9.70 -7.31 6.55
N GLY A 535 -8.51 -7.73 6.13
CA GLY A 535 -7.73 -7.03 5.11
C GLY A 535 -8.46 -6.93 3.77
N ALA A 536 -9.05 -8.03 3.30
CA ALA A 536 -9.85 -8.06 2.08
C ALA A 536 -11.12 -7.19 2.21
N ARG A 537 -11.81 -7.31 3.34
CA ARG A 537 -13.08 -6.64 3.64
C ARG A 537 -12.93 -5.10 3.69
N HIS A 538 -11.82 -4.59 4.21
CA HIS A 538 -11.55 -3.15 4.37
C HIS A 538 -10.55 -2.57 3.36
N GLY A 539 -10.02 -3.40 2.45
CA GLY A 539 -8.99 -2.99 1.49
C GLY A 539 -7.66 -2.61 2.15
N ILE A 540 -7.30 -3.26 3.27
CA ILE A 540 -6.09 -2.99 4.04
C ILE A 540 -5.04 -4.08 3.71
N PRO A 541 -3.82 -3.69 3.29
CA PRO A 541 -2.75 -4.64 2.99
C PRO A 541 -2.29 -5.40 4.25
N LEU A 542 -2.01 -6.69 4.07
CA LEU A 542 -1.53 -7.56 5.12
C LEU A 542 -0.02 -7.80 4.98
N PHE A 543 0.74 -7.31 5.93
CA PHE A 543 2.15 -7.64 6.10
C PHE A 543 2.30 -8.78 7.07
N VAL A 544 3.22 -9.70 6.78
CA VAL A 544 3.49 -10.85 7.63
C VAL A 544 4.97 -10.92 7.94
N ARG A 545 5.33 -10.93 9.21
CA ARG A 545 6.72 -10.98 9.65
C ARG A 545 7.38 -12.31 9.28
N GLU A 546 8.61 -12.25 8.77
CA GLU A 546 9.45 -13.43 8.56
C GLU A 546 9.78 -14.10 9.90
N ASN A 547 9.56 -15.42 10.00
CA ASN A 547 9.96 -16.26 11.12
C ASN A 547 11.41 -16.75 10.94
N ALA A 548 12.39 -15.84 10.82
CA ALA A 548 13.82 -16.17 10.76
C ALA A 548 14.48 -16.06 12.14
N ALA A 549 15.45 -16.93 12.44
CA ALA A 549 16.33 -16.73 13.60
C ALA A 549 17.12 -15.41 13.44
N PRO A 550 17.25 -14.59 14.49
CA PRO A 550 17.80 -13.26 14.36
C PRO A 550 19.29 -13.35 14.00
N VAL A 551 19.67 -12.82 12.84
CA VAL A 551 21.08 -12.64 12.47
C VAL A 551 21.44 -11.19 12.74
N GLY A 552 21.89 -10.91 13.97
CA GLY A 552 22.41 -9.59 14.38
C GLY A 552 21.44 -8.70 15.17
N PRO A 553 21.91 -7.49 15.55
CA PRO A 553 21.19 -6.56 16.46
C PRO A 553 19.91 -5.96 15.88
N ASP A 554 19.69 -6.07 14.56
CA ASP A 554 18.48 -5.64 13.85
C ASP A 554 17.46 -6.78 13.64
N GLY A 555 17.61 -7.89 14.38
CA GLY A 555 16.78 -9.09 14.25
C GLY A 555 15.27 -8.80 14.20
N TYR A 556 14.59 -9.43 13.23
CA TYR A 556 13.13 -9.40 13.01
C TYR A 556 12.51 -8.15 12.34
N ARG A 557 13.19 -7.55 11.36
CA ARG A 557 12.63 -6.44 10.55
C ARG A 557 12.06 -6.80 9.19
N ASN A 558 12.24 -8.04 8.72
CA ASN A 558 11.74 -8.43 7.42
C ASN A 558 10.27 -8.85 7.50
N VAL A 559 9.51 -8.44 6.49
CA VAL A 559 8.10 -8.79 6.32
C VAL A 559 7.84 -9.12 4.86
N HIS A 560 6.88 -10.00 4.63
CA HIS A 560 6.25 -10.22 3.34
C HIS A 560 5.01 -9.35 3.24
N LEU A 561 4.78 -8.71 2.10
CA LEU A 561 3.47 -8.18 1.78
C LEU A 561 2.64 -9.28 1.14
N TRP A 562 1.52 -9.63 1.76
CA TRP A 562 0.49 -10.45 1.16
C TRP A 562 -0.52 -9.54 0.45
N PRO A 563 -0.81 -9.79 -0.84
CA PRO A 563 -1.92 -9.15 -1.53
C PRO A 563 -3.20 -9.26 -0.70
N ALA A 564 -3.97 -8.18 -0.65
CA ALA A 564 -5.27 -8.19 0.03
C ALA A 564 -6.22 -9.22 -0.61
N ILE A 565 -6.04 -9.48 -1.92
CA ILE A 565 -6.92 -10.33 -2.71
C ILE A 565 -6.08 -11.15 -3.68
N THR A 566 -6.01 -12.46 -3.48
CA THR A 566 -5.40 -13.37 -4.47
C THR A 566 -6.48 -13.85 -5.43
N GLY A 567 -6.30 -13.64 -6.74
CA GLY A 567 -7.27 -14.02 -7.77
C GLY A 567 -8.25 -12.92 -8.18
N GLY A 568 -8.37 -11.83 -7.42
CA GLY A 568 -9.08 -10.59 -7.80
C GLY A 568 -8.21 -9.58 -8.55
N ASP A 569 -7.13 -10.05 -9.19
CA ASP A 569 -6.03 -9.21 -9.65
C ASP A 569 -6.38 -8.35 -10.86
N LEU A 570 -7.18 -8.87 -11.80
CA LEU A 570 -7.49 -8.16 -13.05
C LEU A 570 -8.07 -6.75 -12.84
N PRO A 571 -9.13 -6.54 -12.03
CA PRO A 571 -9.65 -5.19 -11.79
C PRO A 571 -8.65 -4.29 -11.05
N LEU A 572 -7.84 -4.83 -10.13
CA LEU A 572 -6.76 -4.06 -9.47
C LEU A 572 -5.68 -3.63 -10.46
N LEU A 573 -5.30 -4.50 -11.40
CA LEU A 573 -4.34 -4.20 -12.45
C LEU A 573 -4.87 -3.14 -13.41
N ILE A 574 -6.14 -3.22 -13.82
CA ILE A 574 -6.79 -2.21 -14.67
C ILE A 574 -6.84 -0.86 -13.94
N ALA A 575 -7.21 -0.85 -12.66
CA ALA A 575 -7.19 0.37 -11.86
C ALA A 575 -5.77 0.93 -11.68
N ALA A 576 -4.77 0.08 -11.47
CA ALA A 576 -3.36 0.48 -11.39
C ALA A 576 -2.87 1.07 -12.72
N GLU A 577 -3.25 0.48 -13.85
CA GLU A 577 -2.92 0.98 -15.18
C GLU A 577 -3.52 2.38 -15.40
N ARG A 578 -4.78 2.58 -15.02
CA ARG A 578 -5.43 3.91 -15.07
C ARG A 578 -4.73 4.93 -14.18
N ALA A 579 -4.34 4.54 -12.97
CA ALA A 579 -3.56 5.38 -12.06
C ALA A 579 -2.18 5.73 -12.66
N LEU A 580 -1.50 4.79 -13.33
CA LEU A 580 -0.24 5.05 -14.04
C LEU A 580 -0.42 6.05 -15.17
N ARG A 581 -1.45 5.90 -16.02
CA ARG A 581 -1.77 6.82 -17.12
C ARG A 581 -2.08 8.22 -16.58
N SER A 582 -2.77 8.30 -15.46
CA SER A 582 -3.11 9.55 -14.78
C SER A 582 -1.97 10.11 -13.92
N LEU A 583 -0.80 9.48 -13.84
CA LEU A 583 0.29 9.87 -12.92
C LEU A 583 -0.11 9.94 -11.44
N GLU A 584 -1.08 9.14 -11.02
CA GLU A 584 -1.38 8.87 -9.60
C GLU A 584 -0.41 7.78 -9.10
N LEU A 585 0.89 8.06 -9.19
CA LEU A 585 1.94 7.03 -9.07
C LEU A 585 1.97 6.34 -7.70
N ASP A 586 1.64 7.05 -6.62
CA ASP A 586 1.51 6.46 -5.28
C ASP A 586 0.36 5.45 -5.20
N VAL A 587 -0.77 5.77 -5.84
CA VAL A 587 -1.92 4.87 -5.90
C VAL A 587 -1.62 3.69 -6.80
N ALA A 588 -1.02 3.93 -7.97
CA ALA A 588 -0.61 2.88 -8.89
C ALA A 588 0.25 1.81 -8.20
N TRP A 589 1.33 2.21 -7.52
CA TRP A 589 2.19 1.22 -6.86
C TRP A 589 1.44 0.48 -5.73
N ARG A 590 0.54 1.15 -4.99
CA ARG A 590 -0.26 0.51 -3.91
C ARG A 590 -1.26 -0.50 -4.46
N LEU A 591 -1.88 -0.21 -5.60
CA LEU A 591 -2.76 -1.15 -6.29
C LEU A 591 -1.97 -2.34 -6.86
N LEU A 592 -0.78 -2.09 -7.41
CA LEU A 592 0.13 -3.16 -7.84
C LEU A 592 0.58 -4.02 -6.66
N ALA A 593 0.90 -3.41 -5.52
CA ALA A 593 1.26 -4.09 -4.28
C ALA A 593 0.11 -4.91 -3.67
N ALA A 594 -1.13 -4.44 -3.84
CA ALA A 594 -2.35 -5.17 -3.46
C ALA A 594 -2.73 -6.27 -4.45
N SER A 595 -2.13 -6.27 -5.66
CA SER A 595 -2.26 -7.31 -6.68
C SER A 595 -1.10 -8.30 -6.60
N ALA A 596 -1.27 -9.47 -7.22
CA ALA A 596 -0.21 -10.45 -7.35
C ALA A 596 0.62 -10.31 -8.64
N ILE A 597 0.97 -9.08 -9.03
CA ILE A 597 1.80 -8.81 -10.23
C ILE A 597 3.29 -9.14 -10.02
N GLY A 598 3.72 -9.34 -8.77
CA GLY A 598 5.09 -9.66 -8.40
C GLY A 598 5.88 -8.47 -7.83
N GLY A 599 6.89 -8.80 -7.03
CA GLY A 599 7.66 -7.82 -6.27
C GLY A 599 8.46 -6.84 -7.14
N ASN A 600 9.02 -7.31 -8.27
CA ASN A 600 9.84 -6.47 -9.15
C ASN A 600 9.07 -5.30 -9.75
N VAL A 601 7.87 -5.56 -10.29
CA VAL A 601 7.01 -4.53 -10.91
C VAL A 601 6.52 -3.54 -9.86
N THR A 602 6.12 -4.05 -8.69
CA THR A 602 5.72 -3.24 -7.54
C THR A 602 6.85 -2.30 -7.07
N ASP A 603 8.09 -2.81 -6.99
CA ASP A 603 9.26 -2.02 -6.61
C ASP A 603 9.64 -0.97 -7.67
N GLN A 604 9.50 -1.30 -8.97
CA GLN A 604 9.69 -0.33 -10.04
C GLN A 604 8.67 0.81 -9.93
N ALA A 605 7.40 0.49 -9.70
CA ALA A 605 6.34 1.47 -9.51
C ALA A 605 6.60 2.39 -8.30
N ARG A 606 7.00 1.80 -7.17
CA ARG A 606 7.40 2.57 -5.98
C ARG A 606 8.58 3.50 -6.27
N ARG A 607 9.65 2.99 -6.91
CA ARG A 607 10.82 3.81 -7.28
C ARG A 607 10.45 4.95 -8.23
N LEU A 608 9.54 4.71 -9.18
CA LEU A 608 9.04 5.75 -10.07
C LEU A 608 8.26 6.83 -9.29
N ALA A 609 7.36 6.42 -8.39
CA ALA A 609 6.62 7.35 -7.53
C ALA A 609 7.54 8.16 -6.61
N ASP A 610 8.55 7.52 -6.01
CA ASP A 610 9.53 8.17 -5.15
C ASP A 610 10.40 9.17 -5.92
N ALA A 611 10.87 8.80 -7.12
CA ALA A 611 11.70 9.66 -7.96
C ALA A 611 10.92 10.85 -8.54
N PHE A 612 9.67 10.62 -8.96
CA PHE A 612 8.78 11.70 -9.39
C PHE A 612 8.53 12.72 -8.27
N ALA A 613 8.42 12.27 -7.02
CA ALA A 613 8.21 13.10 -5.84
C ALA A 613 9.49 13.67 -5.17
N SER A 614 10.68 13.52 -5.77
CA SER A 614 11.97 13.89 -5.15
C SER A 614 12.24 13.18 -3.79
N ARG A 615 11.62 12.03 -3.51
CA ARG A 615 11.80 11.30 -2.24
C ARG A 615 13.07 10.46 -2.23
N GLN A 616 13.34 9.74 -3.32
CA GLN A 616 14.50 8.86 -3.47
C GLN A 616 15.03 8.90 -4.91
N PRO A 617 16.33 8.62 -5.14
CA PRO A 617 16.88 8.54 -6.47
C PRO A 617 16.26 7.40 -7.29
N PRO A 618 16.16 7.55 -8.62
CA PRO A 618 15.55 6.54 -9.49
C PRO A 618 16.22 5.16 -9.39
N ASP A 619 17.52 5.09 -9.17
CA ASP A 619 18.30 3.85 -9.10
C ASP A 619 18.12 3.10 -7.76
N GLY A 620 17.42 3.67 -6.79
CA GLY A 620 17.12 3.04 -5.51
C GLY A 620 18.35 2.83 -4.61
N ARG A 621 19.49 3.46 -4.90
CA ARG A 621 20.65 3.41 -4.00
C ARG A 621 20.29 4.09 -2.69
N ARG A 622 20.13 3.29 -1.63
CA ARG A 622 20.01 3.78 -0.24
C ARG A 622 21.34 4.38 0.16
N HIS A 623 21.51 5.68 -0.05
CA HIS A 623 22.47 6.41 0.75
C HIS A 623 21.97 6.38 2.20
N THR A 624 22.90 6.17 3.14
CA THR A 624 22.82 6.68 4.52
C THR A 624 22.16 8.08 4.51
N PRO A 625 21.42 8.49 5.55
CA PRO A 625 20.63 9.74 5.55
C PRO A 625 21.46 10.83 4.87
N PRO A 626 20.96 11.42 3.76
CA PRO A 626 21.82 12.13 2.83
C PRO A 626 22.60 13.16 3.62
N SER A 627 23.93 13.01 3.61
CA SER A 627 24.78 14.11 4.02
C SER A 627 24.40 15.29 3.13
N ALA A 628 24.45 16.51 3.64
CA ALA A 628 24.00 17.70 2.91
C ALA A 628 24.70 17.92 1.54
N THR A 629 25.68 17.09 1.19
CA THR A 629 26.40 17.04 -0.09
C THR A 629 25.78 16.11 -1.16
N ASP A 630 24.78 15.28 -0.84
CA ASP A 630 24.17 14.31 -1.78
C ASP A 630 22.96 14.86 -2.59
N ALA A 631 22.67 16.16 -2.55
CA ALA A 631 21.55 16.78 -3.28
C ALA A 631 21.68 16.76 -4.83
N SER A 632 22.78 16.23 -5.37
CA SER A 632 23.11 16.24 -6.80
C SER A 632 22.22 15.35 -7.67
N TRP A 633 21.60 14.29 -7.12
CA TRP A 633 20.79 13.36 -7.90
C TRP A 633 19.48 13.95 -8.43
N THR A 634 18.98 15.01 -7.76
CA THR A 634 17.77 15.73 -8.20
C THR A 634 18.05 16.69 -9.36
N LYS A 635 19.34 16.97 -9.63
CA LYS A 635 19.78 17.79 -10.76
C LYS A 635 19.40 17.08 -12.05
N GLY A 636 18.54 17.74 -12.84
CA GLY A 636 18.09 17.20 -14.11
C GLY A 636 16.68 16.60 -14.13
N LEU A 637 16.02 16.48 -12.98
CA LEU A 637 14.69 15.86 -12.91
C LEU A 637 13.55 16.75 -13.42
N ALA A 638 13.75 18.07 -13.50
CA ALA A 638 12.68 18.99 -13.92
C ALA A 638 12.22 18.67 -15.35
N VAL A 639 13.16 18.50 -16.28
CA VAL A 639 12.84 18.13 -17.67
C VAL A 639 12.15 16.76 -17.73
N GLN A 640 12.69 15.74 -17.06
CA GLN A 640 12.12 14.39 -17.10
C GLN A 640 10.69 14.32 -16.53
N ARG A 641 10.37 15.14 -15.53
CA ARG A 641 9.01 15.21 -14.97
C ARG A 641 8.05 15.93 -15.90
N LEU A 642 8.47 17.05 -16.48
CA LEU A 642 7.66 17.77 -17.46
C LEU A 642 7.38 16.89 -18.69
N GLU A 643 8.36 16.10 -19.14
CA GLU A 643 8.18 15.11 -20.21
C GLU A 643 7.14 14.05 -19.83
N LEU A 644 7.21 13.54 -18.60
CA LEU A 644 6.25 12.56 -18.11
C LEU A 644 4.83 13.13 -18.02
N VAL A 645 4.67 14.37 -17.51
CA VAL A 645 3.38 15.05 -17.44
C VAL A 645 2.83 15.37 -18.83
N HIS A 646 3.68 15.82 -19.75
CA HIS A 646 3.30 16.04 -21.13
C HIS A 646 2.81 14.75 -21.81
N ALA A 647 3.52 13.63 -21.63
CA ALA A 647 3.11 12.34 -22.18
C ALA A 647 1.79 11.82 -21.59
N ALA A 648 1.51 12.09 -20.32
CA ALA A 648 0.25 11.71 -19.68
C ALA A 648 -0.97 12.50 -20.22
N LEU A 649 -0.75 13.64 -20.88
CA LEU A 649 -1.83 14.45 -21.44
C LEU A 649 -2.60 13.73 -22.56
N ASP A 650 -1.92 12.87 -23.32
CA ASP A 650 -2.53 12.09 -24.41
C ASP A 650 -3.62 11.13 -23.90
N GLU A 651 -3.55 10.75 -22.62
CA GLU A 651 -4.50 9.85 -21.95
C GLU A 651 -5.58 10.62 -21.15
N ALA A 652 -5.46 11.94 -21.01
CA ALA A 652 -6.34 12.75 -20.18
C ALA A 652 -7.61 13.18 -20.94
N THR A 653 -8.67 12.39 -20.79
CA THR A 653 -9.95 12.58 -21.51
C THR A 653 -10.91 13.57 -20.84
N THR A 654 -10.78 13.83 -19.54
CA THR A 654 -11.66 14.75 -18.79
C THR A 654 -10.99 16.10 -18.52
N GLN A 655 -11.78 17.17 -18.36
CA GLN A 655 -11.25 18.48 -17.98
C GLN A 655 -10.60 18.47 -16.60
N ALA A 656 -11.15 17.72 -15.64
CA ALA A 656 -10.55 17.52 -14.33
C ALA A 656 -9.13 16.93 -14.42
N ALA A 657 -8.94 15.89 -15.26
CA ALA A 657 -7.63 15.30 -15.49
C ALA A 657 -6.64 16.29 -16.11
N ARG A 658 -7.08 17.08 -17.11
CA ARG A 658 -6.26 18.11 -17.76
C ARG A 658 -5.84 19.21 -16.78
N ILE A 659 -6.77 19.71 -15.96
CA ILE A 659 -6.50 20.72 -14.91
C ILE A 659 -5.51 20.18 -13.88
N ARG A 660 -5.71 18.93 -13.44
CA ARG A 660 -4.78 18.26 -12.52
C ARG A 660 -3.38 18.13 -13.11
N LEU A 661 -3.22 17.77 -14.39
CA LEU A 661 -1.92 17.69 -15.05
C LEU A 661 -1.24 19.06 -15.20
N LEU A 662 -1.99 20.13 -15.47
CA LEU A 662 -1.46 21.50 -15.44
C LEU A 662 -0.85 21.84 -14.09
N VAL A 663 -1.58 21.55 -13.00
CA VAL A 663 -1.10 21.73 -11.63
C VAL A 663 0.15 20.89 -11.38
N LEU A 664 0.11 19.63 -11.75
CA LEU A 664 1.19 18.67 -11.53
C LEU A 664 2.47 19.07 -12.26
N ALA A 665 2.39 19.65 -13.46
CA ALA A 665 3.55 20.13 -14.22
C ALA A 665 4.30 21.24 -13.47
N ALA A 666 3.56 22.24 -12.97
CA ALA A 666 4.14 23.35 -12.23
C ALA A 666 4.72 22.90 -10.88
N ASP A 667 4.02 22.02 -10.17
CA ASP A 667 4.49 21.48 -8.88
C ASP A 667 5.69 20.55 -9.06
N ALA A 668 5.75 19.77 -10.15
CA ALA A 668 6.91 18.95 -10.46
C ALA A 668 8.17 19.80 -10.70
N LEU A 669 8.04 20.94 -11.38
CA LEU A 669 9.11 21.92 -11.55
C LEU A 669 9.54 22.52 -10.20
N GLU A 670 8.57 22.98 -9.39
CA GLU A 670 8.83 23.51 -8.05
C GLU A 670 9.57 22.50 -7.17
N ALA A 671 9.11 21.25 -7.15
CA ALA A 671 9.72 20.16 -6.38
C ALA A 671 11.13 19.80 -6.84
N SER A 672 11.43 19.93 -8.15
CA SER A 672 12.78 19.74 -8.67
C SER A 672 13.73 20.85 -8.20
N ILE A 673 13.28 22.11 -8.26
CA ILE A 673 14.11 23.25 -7.85
C ILE A 673 14.32 23.26 -6.33
N ALA A 674 13.26 23.07 -5.54
CA ALA A 674 13.33 23.07 -4.09
C ALA A 674 14.26 21.97 -3.53
N ALA A 675 14.37 20.85 -4.22
CA ALA A 675 15.25 19.75 -3.81
C ALA A 675 16.75 20.03 -4.03
N THR A 676 17.11 21.03 -4.82
CA THR A 676 18.52 21.39 -5.07
C THR A 676 19.20 22.08 -3.88
N ASN A 677 18.43 22.68 -2.96
CA ASN A 677 18.97 23.30 -1.75
C ASN A 677 18.10 22.96 -0.53
N PRO A 678 18.31 21.79 0.10
CA PRO A 678 17.49 21.34 1.23
C PRO A 678 17.67 22.16 2.52
N LYS A 679 18.67 23.07 2.59
CA LYS A 679 18.93 23.92 3.77
C LYS A 679 18.13 25.22 3.78
N ASP A 680 17.72 25.72 2.61
CA ASP A 680 16.87 26.90 2.51
C ASP A 680 15.42 26.54 2.83
N ASN A 681 14.65 27.49 3.36
CA ASN A 681 13.19 27.34 3.38
C ASN A 681 12.73 27.13 1.93
N LYS A 682 12.10 25.99 1.63
CA LYS A 682 11.84 25.49 0.27
C LYS A 682 11.14 26.50 -0.64
N GLY A 683 10.17 27.23 -0.08
CA GLY A 683 9.47 28.30 -0.80
C GLY A 683 10.37 29.48 -1.16
N GLY A 684 11.48 29.68 -0.43
CA GLY A 684 12.53 30.64 -0.73
C GLY A 684 13.37 30.25 -1.94
N THR A 685 13.77 28.98 -2.08
CA THR A 685 14.58 28.52 -3.22
C THR A 685 13.82 28.65 -4.54
N TYR A 686 12.57 28.19 -4.59
CA TYR A 686 11.77 28.33 -5.80
C TYR A 686 11.40 29.79 -6.10
N ARG A 687 11.13 30.59 -5.06
CA ARG A 687 10.92 32.03 -5.23
C ARG A 687 12.15 32.71 -5.84
N LYS A 688 13.35 32.45 -5.30
CA LYS A 688 14.62 32.95 -5.86
C LYS A 688 14.81 32.52 -7.31
N PHE A 689 14.45 31.27 -7.66
CA PHE A 689 14.47 30.82 -9.06
C PHE A 689 13.53 31.64 -9.95
N ARG A 690 12.29 31.91 -9.52
CA ARG A 690 11.37 32.78 -10.29
C ARG A 690 11.82 34.24 -10.35
N GLU A 691 12.51 34.73 -9.33
CA GLU A 691 13.18 36.04 -9.34
C GLU A 691 14.32 36.04 -10.35
N ASP A 692 15.20 35.04 -10.36
CA ASP A 692 16.28 34.88 -11.35
C ASP A 692 15.75 34.83 -12.79
N LEU A 693 14.67 34.09 -13.04
CA LEU A 693 14.02 34.07 -14.36
C LEU A 693 13.58 35.47 -14.80
N ARG A 694 13.00 36.26 -13.88
CA ARG A 694 12.50 37.62 -14.17
C ARG A 694 13.64 38.62 -14.33
N ASP A 695 14.56 38.61 -13.39
CA ASP A 695 15.51 39.70 -13.21
C ASP A 695 16.80 39.47 -13.99
N ASN A 696 17.22 38.21 -14.20
CA ASN A 696 18.49 37.88 -14.86
C ASN A 696 18.33 37.18 -16.22
N LYS A 697 17.21 36.49 -16.45
CA LYS A 697 16.98 35.76 -17.72
C LYS A 697 16.09 36.51 -18.70
N ILE A 698 15.25 37.43 -18.23
CA ILE A 698 14.36 38.23 -19.09
C ILE A 698 14.91 39.65 -19.25
N LYS A 699 15.16 40.36 -18.14
CA LYS A 699 15.47 41.80 -18.17
C LYS A 699 16.72 42.18 -18.98
N ASP A 700 17.72 41.30 -19.00
CA ASP A 700 19.05 41.57 -19.57
C ASP A 700 19.35 40.77 -20.85
N ARG A 701 18.33 40.17 -21.49
CA ARG A 701 18.50 39.29 -22.66
C ARG A 701 17.59 39.65 -23.83
N ASP A 702 18.01 39.30 -25.04
CA ASP A 702 17.12 39.35 -26.20
C ASP A 702 15.95 38.35 -26.07
N MET A 703 14.88 38.57 -26.85
CA MET A 703 13.66 37.76 -26.75
C MET A 703 13.92 36.26 -26.97
N ALA A 704 14.79 35.90 -27.92
CA ALA A 704 15.10 34.50 -28.22
C ALA A 704 15.75 33.79 -27.02
N GLN A 705 16.66 34.47 -26.32
CA GLN A 705 17.32 33.94 -25.12
C GLN A 705 16.45 34.03 -23.86
N ALA A 706 15.52 34.99 -23.80
CA ALA A 706 14.56 35.16 -22.72
C ALA A 706 13.36 34.21 -22.82
N TRP A 707 13.04 33.73 -24.03
CA TRP A 707 11.85 32.91 -24.32
C TRP A 707 11.66 31.73 -23.35
N PRO A 708 12.69 30.91 -23.04
CA PRO A 708 12.54 29.83 -22.07
C PRO A 708 12.05 30.30 -20.69
N ALA A 709 12.51 31.46 -20.22
CA ALA A 709 12.09 32.02 -18.94
C ALA A 709 10.63 32.51 -18.98
N HIS A 710 10.18 33.08 -20.11
CA HIS A 710 8.77 33.46 -20.29
C HIS A 710 7.85 32.24 -20.21
N ILE A 711 8.21 31.12 -20.84
CA ILE A 711 7.40 29.90 -20.82
C ILE A 711 7.28 29.29 -19.42
N LEU A 712 8.38 29.18 -18.67
CA LEU A 712 8.32 28.62 -17.31
C LEU A 712 7.56 29.53 -16.32
N LEU A 713 7.60 30.85 -16.51
CA LEU A 713 6.77 31.77 -15.74
C LEU A 713 5.30 31.68 -16.14
N LEU A 714 5.00 31.48 -17.43
CA LEU A 714 3.65 31.27 -17.92
C LEU A 714 3.03 29.97 -17.35
N LEU A 715 3.80 28.88 -17.27
CA LEU A 715 3.35 27.63 -16.63
C LEU A 715 2.88 27.87 -15.18
N ASN A 716 3.66 28.60 -14.39
CA ASN A 716 3.28 28.99 -13.03
C ASN A 716 1.99 29.83 -13.01
N ARG A 717 1.89 30.78 -13.94
CA ARG A 717 0.74 31.68 -14.04
C ARG A 717 -0.54 30.96 -14.42
N ALA A 718 -0.44 29.95 -15.29
CA ALA A 718 -1.55 29.08 -15.66
C ALA A 718 -1.96 28.18 -14.47
N ARG A 719 -1.01 27.57 -13.74
CA ARG A 719 -1.32 26.87 -12.48
C ARG A 719 -2.09 27.79 -11.53
N ASP A 720 -1.58 28.99 -11.27
CA ASP A 720 -2.16 29.95 -10.33
C ASP A 720 -3.54 30.48 -10.79
N ARG A 721 -3.98 30.18 -12.02
CA ARG A 721 -5.32 30.49 -12.57
C ARG A 721 -6.23 29.28 -12.72
N ALA A 722 -5.75 28.06 -12.47
CA ALA A 722 -6.57 26.88 -12.62
C ALA A 722 -7.76 26.90 -11.62
N PRO A 723 -8.88 26.21 -11.89
CA PRO A 723 -10.12 26.43 -11.13
C PRO A 723 -10.01 25.97 -9.67
N ILE A 724 -9.26 24.88 -9.45
CA ILE A 724 -8.89 24.37 -8.13
C ILE A 724 -7.88 25.25 -7.36
N THR A 725 -7.30 26.27 -7.99
CA THR A 725 -6.33 27.17 -7.36
C THR A 725 -7.00 28.51 -7.05
N HIS A 726 -7.30 29.29 -8.09
CA HIS A 726 -7.85 30.65 -8.01
C HIS A 726 -8.74 31.02 -9.22
N GLY A 727 -9.01 30.09 -10.14
CA GLY A 727 -9.65 30.37 -11.43
C GLY A 727 -11.16 30.56 -11.38
N THR A 728 -11.69 31.33 -12.33
CA THR A 728 -13.12 31.49 -12.67
C THR A 728 -13.51 30.74 -13.96
N GLU A 729 -12.51 30.22 -14.67
CA GLU A 729 -12.68 29.45 -15.90
C GLU A 729 -12.89 27.96 -15.59
N THR A 730 -13.44 27.20 -16.53
CA THR A 730 -13.80 25.78 -16.32
C THR A 730 -12.96 24.78 -17.12
N THR A 731 -12.09 25.26 -18.02
CA THR A 731 -11.27 24.40 -18.88
C THR A 731 -9.79 24.76 -18.82
N ALA A 732 -8.92 23.76 -18.99
CA ALA A 732 -7.47 23.98 -18.93
C ALA A 732 -6.94 24.91 -20.04
N ASP A 733 -7.51 24.83 -21.25
CA ASP A 733 -7.09 25.67 -22.37
C ASP A 733 -7.51 27.14 -22.19
N ALA A 734 -8.71 27.40 -21.64
CA ALA A 734 -9.13 28.76 -21.29
C ALA A 734 -8.20 29.37 -20.22
N VAL A 735 -7.85 28.59 -19.20
CA VAL A 735 -6.88 28.98 -18.16
C VAL A 735 -5.52 29.31 -18.77
N THR A 736 -5.04 28.50 -19.72
CA THR A 736 -3.77 28.76 -20.41
C THR A 736 -3.82 30.02 -21.27
N ALA A 737 -4.89 30.23 -22.03
CA ALA A 737 -5.05 31.41 -22.87
C ALA A 737 -5.11 32.71 -22.04
N GLU A 738 -5.89 32.72 -20.96
CA GLU A 738 -5.99 33.88 -20.06
C GLU A 738 -4.64 34.15 -19.35
N ALA A 739 -3.93 33.09 -18.95
CA ALA A 739 -2.59 33.23 -18.40
C ALA A 739 -1.63 33.85 -19.43
N ALA A 740 -1.72 33.46 -20.71
CA ALA A 740 -0.89 34.00 -21.78
C ALA A 740 -1.19 35.49 -22.01
N ASP A 741 -2.47 35.87 -22.12
CA ASP A 741 -2.88 37.26 -22.30
C ASP A 741 -2.42 38.14 -21.13
N ALA A 742 -2.65 37.66 -19.90
CA ALA A 742 -2.22 38.37 -18.71
C ALA A 742 -0.68 38.45 -18.59
N HIS A 743 0.05 37.44 -19.07
CA HIS A 743 1.52 37.44 -19.07
C HIS A 743 2.07 38.42 -20.10
N ALA A 744 1.49 38.44 -21.30
CA ALA A 744 1.84 39.39 -22.35
C ALA A 744 1.65 40.84 -21.88
N GLN A 745 0.52 41.12 -21.22
CA GLN A 745 0.24 42.45 -20.69
C GLN A 745 1.21 42.86 -19.57
N GLU A 746 1.45 42.00 -18.58
CA GLU A 746 2.35 42.32 -17.46
C GLU A 746 3.81 42.49 -17.90
N ARG A 747 4.22 41.79 -18.96
CA ARG A 747 5.58 41.83 -19.50
C ARG A 747 5.73 42.80 -20.67
N GLU A 748 4.68 43.53 -21.02
CA GLU A 748 4.66 44.50 -22.12
C GLU A 748 5.19 43.90 -23.43
N LEU A 749 4.82 42.63 -23.71
CA LEU A 749 5.26 41.95 -24.94
C LEU A 749 4.66 42.62 -26.18
N SER A 750 5.44 42.64 -27.27
CA SER A 750 4.92 43.08 -28.56
C SER A 750 3.77 42.17 -29.01
N THR A 751 2.88 42.68 -29.88
CA THR A 751 1.78 41.86 -30.42
C THR A 751 2.29 40.60 -31.13
N ALA A 752 3.46 40.68 -31.78
CA ALA A 752 4.09 39.54 -32.43
C ALA A 752 4.58 38.51 -31.42
N ASP A 753 5.25 38.92 -30.34
CA ASP A 753 5.75 38.01 -29.31
C ASP A 753 4.61 37.42 -28.47
N ALA A 754 3.58 38.21 -28.18
CA ALA A 754 2.38 37.75 -27.48
C ALA A 754 1.60 36.68 -28.28
N ALA A 755 1.63 36.75 -29.61
CA ALA A 755 1.02 35.75 -30.48
C ALA A 755 1.76 34.40 -30.47
N LEU A 756 3.04 34.38 -30.08
CA LEU A 756 3.85 33.16 -29.97
C LEU A 756 3.64 32.42 -28.64
N LEU A 757 3.04 33.05 -27.64
CA LEU A 757 2.80 32.41 -26.35
C LEU A 757 1.84 31.22 -26.50
N PRO A 758 2.11 30.10 -25.81
CA PRO A 758 1.23 28.94 -25.84
C PRO A 758 -0.15 29.30 -25.27
N ARG A 759 -1.22 29.04 -26.03
CA ARG A 759 -2.62 29.30 -25.64
C ARG A 759 -3.41 28.04 -25.30
N THR A 760 -2.81 26.86 -25.47
CA THR A 760 -3.42 25.57 -25.13
C THR A 760 -2.50 24.81 -24.18
N LEU A 761 -3.08 23.95 -23.35
CA LEU A 761 -2.32 23.14 -22.39
C LEU A 761 -1.27 22.24 -23.08
N PRO A 762 -1.57 21.50 -24.17
CA PRO A 762 -0.56 20.71 -24.87
C PRO A 762 0.65 21.54 -25.30
N GLU A 763 0.40 22.71 -25.87
CA GLU A 763 1.43 23.60 -26.37
C GLU A 763 2.27 24.19 -25.24
N LEU A 764 1.63 24.57 -24.12
CA LEU A 764 2.31 25.06 -22.93
C LEU A 764 3.23 23.99 -22.32
N LEU A 765 2.77 22.74 -22.19
CA LEU A 765 3.59 21.66 -21.63
C LEU A 765 4.74 21.28 -22.55
N ARG A 766 4.51 21.17 -23.86
CA ARG A 766 5.55 20.92 -24.86
C ARG A 766 6.63 21.99 -24.80
N GLN A 767 6.25 23.28 -24.88
CA GLN A 767 7.21 24.38 -24.80
C GLN A 767 7.89 24.45 -23.42
N SER A 768 7.23 24.04 -22.33
CA SER A 768 7.85 24.01 -21.00
C SER A 768 8.97 22.98 -20.89
N VAL A 769 8.83 21.82 -21.54
CA VAL A 769 9.90 20.81 -21.65
C VAL A 769 11.11 21.41 -22.38
N GLU A 770 10.87 22.03 -23.53
CA GLU A 770 11.91 22.67 -24.35
C GLU A 770 12.61 23.81 -23.60
N ALA A 771 11.82 24.67 -22.94
CA ALA A 771 12.31 25.77 -22.14
C ALA A 771 13.18 25.31 -20.96
N ALA A 772 12.73 24.28 -20.23
CA ALA A 772 13.49 23.72 -19.12
C ALA A 772 14.82 23.11 -19.62
N ALA A 773 14.83 22.42 -20.76
CA ALA A 773 16.05 21.88 -21.36
C ALA A 773 17.03 22.98 -21.81
N ALA A 774 16.52 24.11 -22.33
CA ALA A 774 17.32 25.22 -22.84
C ALA A 774 18.03 26.04 -21.73
N LEU A 775 17.43 26.19 -20.55
CA LEU A 775 17.98 27.03 -19.47
C LEU A 775 19.24 26.46 -18.80
N GLY A 776 19.59 25.20 -19.07
CA GLY A 776 20.75 24.53 -18.48
C GLY A 776 20.57 24.21 -16.99
N GLY A 777 21.12 23.10 -16.51
CA GLY A 777 21.05 22.70 -15.09
C GLY A 777 19.72 22.09 -14.63
N LEU A 778 18.67 22.15 -15.45
CA LEU A 778 17.35 21.57 -15.17
C LEU A 778 17.13 20.16 -15.77
N GLY A 779 17.97 19.75 -16.72
CA GLY A 779 17.97 18.41 -17.31
C GLY A 779 18.21 18.40 -18.81
N LYS A 780 18.07 17.21 -19.42
CA LYS A 780 18.04 17.02 -20.87
C LYS A 780 16.81 16.20 -21.22
N ALA A 781 16.18 16.53 -22.34
CA ALA A 781 15.05 15.79 -22.88
C ALA A 781 15.51 14.47 -23.52
N GLY A 782 14.61 13.49 -23.60
CA GLY A 782 14.79 12.26 -24.38
C GLY A 782 15.86 11.30 -23.84
N GLN A 783 16.17 11.34 -22.55
CA GLN A 783 17.16 10.42 -21.96
C GLN A 783 16.63 8.98 -21.87
N THR A 784 17.47 8.00 -22.20
CA THR A 784 17.13 6.56 -22.17
C THR A 784 16.82 6.06 -20.77
N ASP A 785 17.43 6.64 -19.73
CA ASP A 785 17.18 6.29 -18.32
C ASP A 785 16.16 7.23 -17.63
N SER A 786 15.38 7.99 -18.42
CA SER A 786 14.42 8.97 -17.91
C SER A 786 13.25 8.36 -17.14
N LEU A 787 12.59 9.18 -16.32
CA LEU A 787 11.31 8.80 -15.68
C LEU A 787 10.25 8.37 -16.70
N LEU A 788 10.20 9.00 -17.88
CA LEU A 788 9.27 8.64 -18.95
C LEU A 788 9.57 7.24 -19.52
N HIS A 789 10.83 6.89 -19.73
CA HIS A 789 11.18 5.54 -20.18
C HIS A 789 10.77 4.47 -19.16
N ARG A 790 11.06 4.70 -17.88
CA ARG A 790 10.68 3.81 -16.77
C ARG A 790 9.16 3.67 -16.64
N HIS A 791 8.42 4.77 -16.80
CA HIS A 791 6.96 4.76 -16.83
C HIS A 791 6.42 3.90 -17.98
N ARG A 792 6.94 4.08 -19.20
CA ARG A 792 6.54 3.28 -20.37
C ARG A 792 6.88 1.80 -20.22
N GLN A 793 8.05 1.48 -19.67
CA GLN A 793 8.42 0.09 -19.36
C GLN A 793 7.42 -0.52 -18.37
N LEU A 794 7.19 0.15 -17.24
CA LEU A 794 6.27 -0.29 -16.21
C LEU A 794 4.84 -0.46 -16.76
N HIS A 795 4.35 0.50 -17.53
CA HIS A 795 3.04 0.44 -18.18
C HIS A 795 2.94 -0.74 -19.16
N GLY A 796 4.01 -1.02 -19.91
CA GLY A 796 4.11 -2.19 -20.79
C GLY A 796 4.09 -3.52 -20.04
N GLU A 797 4.80 -3.62 -18.91
CA GLU A 797 4.79 -4.79 -18.03
C GLU A 797 3.38 -5.03 -17.46
N VAL A 798 2.73 -3.99 -16.91
CA VAL A 798 1.35 -4.07 -16.39
C VAL A 798 0.35 -4.46 -17.47
N SER A 799 0.43 -3.83 -18.66
CA SER A 799 -0.43 -4.16 -19.80
C SER A 799 -0.23 -5.60 -20.28
N GLY A 800 1.01 -6.08 -20.26
CA GLY A 800 1.34 -7.48 -20.55
C GLY A 800 0.68 -8.43 -19.56
N CYS A 801 0.74 -8.12 -18.27
CA CYS A 801 0.06 -8.88 -17.23
C CYS A 801 -1.45 -8.91 -17.45
N ILE A 802 -2.10 -7.76 -17.68
CA ILE A 802 -3.55 -7.67 -17.95
C ILE A 802 -3.95 -8.58 -19.11
N ARG A 803 -3.25 -8.50 -20.25
CA ARG A 803 -3.54 -9.35 -21.44
C ARG A 803 -3.38 -10.85 -21.18
N SER A 804 -2.51 -11.22 -20.25
CA SER A 804 -2.22 -12.63 -19.96
C SER A 804 -3.19 -13.29 -18.97
N ARG A 805 -3.99 -12.49 -18.25
CA ARG A 805 -4.98 -12.96 -17.27
C ARG A 805 -6.25 -13.42 -18.00
N PRO A 806 -6.86 -14.54 -17.58
CA PRO A 806 -8.15 -14.96 -18.13
C PRO A 806 -9.20 -13.89 -17.82
N GLN A 807 -9.97 -13.50 -18.83
CA GLN A 807 -11.13 -12.64 -18.66
C GLN A 807 -12.20 -13.40 -17.86
N PRO A 808 -12.97 -12.73 -16.99
CA PRO A 808 -14.12 -13.35 -16.35
C PRO A 808 -15.01 -13.95 -17.44
N THR A 809 -15.24 -15.26 -17.36
CA THR A 809 -16.16 -15.96 -18.25
C THR A 809 -17.58 -15.66 -17.79
N ARG A 810 -18.48 -15.42 -18.75
CA ARG A 810 -19.89 -15.09 -18.53
C ARG A 810 -20.62 -16.12 -17.68
#